data_AF-A0A358DE46-F1
#
_entry.id   AF-A0A358DE46-F1
#
_cell.length_a   1.000
_cell.length_b   1.000
_cell.length_c   1.000
_cell.angle_alpha   90.00
_cell.angle_beta   90.00
_cell.angle_gamma   90.00
#
_symmetry.space_group_name_H-M   'P 1'
#
loop_
_entity.id
_entity.type
_entity.pdbx_description
1 polymer ?
#
loop_
_entity_poly.entity_id
_entity_poly.type
_entity_poly.pdbx_seq_one_letter_code
_entity_poly.pdbx_strand_id
1 'polypeptide(L)'
;DSNTVEVNGIDAVIVGPAPAGTDLTEYAAEGWVTTPAIALRTQSGENDLPTAFQITYAPLANGTDVRAFVTGYDYDPTRPGRPLTRVISQDFRIVKSVGSAIVSNSRIMIGKNVHIEGDVGSRFTEVDQENGDPILMRSDFYGLDDVLDVKIDDFYDNLEMHDVDGDNRLRVGHPLESAGLNVGGDPDGDPLSGEDYDGDGSPDGAFGDVTGDGYVDEFDLFIHHFDENGDGKIALGDWLATGTPAALYTAEFMRDGRVIDADLAYVIDNSSPDRNKNGVYGFYDDNGDGIWSPGSEDAADYDASNSAWADQVLGWRDGFIDYKDQYVKVNGRLVFLTTATAWSDGQGDIYDALEGSIRPGAGESPVEFDASSDLLPDINPDSFTDSRSELYDAANGGPFWTQVAENLGVSVEALDTYIETGTDPDAPMYERLDPDTDGDTLPDNFMIAHWEKMPFNSPSQSDWYYRPVFTNMIFKDVVIPRGVNGLFVNCTMVGVTRIESYASNNHINWPLYGAMEGDGVLPPTPKDDPLDKSDFDRYVTGNVEDGPSNYDEFPDPPFIDGEVRIGAERDTKRYSNNVRFHDTLFVGSLIADVPGNYTNTRNKIQLTGACRFTNVHPSEPDNDELNPDSSDMDEIAKSSLMVPNYSVDIGTFNSPPEQDVRLRGAVVAGVLDVRGNASIDGALLLTFNPELGEGPLVDSFGVPVGNPADFNATLGYFGPDDGDAEALDPDDLPEVDGEKIVGWDLNGDGLADLGPDSPPTADQIAAGATAVPFHGYGRISLRFNPDMVMPDGLMLPLSSKKLVGTYREGVRK
;
A
#
# COMPACT_ATOMS: atom_id res chain seq x y z
N ASP A 1 -35.61 -11.40 -24.72
CA ASP A 1 -36.03 -12.81 -24.84
C ASP A 1 -37.53 -12.89 -24.58
N SER A 2 -38.34 -13.50 -25.46
CA SER A 2 -39.81 -13.34 -25.47
C SER A 2 -40.58 -14.52 -24.87
N ASN A 3 -39.92 -15.40 -24.10
CA ASN A 3 -40.50 -16.62 -23.57
C ASN A 3 -41.01 -16.47 -22.12
N THR A 4 -41.76 -15.40 -21.86
CA THR A 4 -42.36 -15.09 -20.56
C THR A 4 -43.75 -15.68 -20.42
N VAL A 5 -44.12 -16.12 -19.21
CA VAL A 5 -45.44 -16.66 -18.86
C VAL A 5 -45.96 -15.96 -17.62
N GLU A 6 -47.23 -15.58 -17.63
CA GLU A 6 -47.88 -14.95 -16.49
C GLU A 6 -48.07 -15.96 -15.37
N VAL A 7 -47.46 -15.69 -14.21
CA VAL A 7 -47.67 -16.45 -12.97
C VAL A 7 -48.09 -15.47 -11.90
N ASN A 8 -49.21 -15.77 -11.22
CA ASN A 8 -49.78 -14.92 -10.17
C ASN A 8 -50.05 -13.46 -10.59
N GLY A 9 -50.38 -13.20 -11.86
CA GLY A 9 -50.65 -11.85 -12.36
C GLY A 9 -49.40 -11.03 -12.72
N ILE A 10 -48.23 -11.66 -12.80
CA ILE A 10 -46.96 -11.00 -13.11
C ILE A 10 -46.53 -11.36 -14.53
N ASP A 11 -46.67 -10.42 -15.46
CA ASP A 11 -46.29 -10.52 -16.88
C ASP A 11 -45.16 -9.53 -17.26
N ALA A 12 -44.84 -8.58 -16.39
CA ALA A 12 -43.71 -7.65 -16.49
C ALA A 12 -42.91 -7.62 -15.17
N VAL A 13 -41.73 -6.99 -15.19
CA VAL A 13 -40.94 -6.78 -13.96
C VAL A 13 -41.71 -5.82 -13.04
N ILE A 14 -41.87 -6.21 -11.77
CA ILE A 14 -42.55 -5.40 -10.76
C ILE A 14 -41.55 -5.08 -9.65
N VAL A 15 -41.46 -3.80 -9.29
CA VAL A 15 -40.77 -3.34 -8.08
C VAL A 15 -41.83 -2.95 -7.06
N GLY A 16 -41.74 -3.44 -5.83
CA GLY A 16 -42.76 -3.20 -4.82
C GLY A 16 -42.32 -3.49 -3.39
N PRO A 17 -43.26 -3.41 -2.44
CA PRO A 17 -43.00 -3.68 -1.03
C PRO A 17 -42.75 -5.17 -0.79
N ALA A 18 -42.17 -5.48 0.36
CA ALA A 18 -42.04 -6.83 0.85
C ALA A 18 -43.41 -7.53 0.91
N PRO A 19 -43.52 -8.81 0.51
CA PRO A 19 -44.76 -9.57 0.65
C PRO A 19 -45.28 -9.57 2.09
N ALA A 20 -46.61 -9.59 2.25
CA ALA A 20 -47.22 -9.58 3.57
C ALA A 20 -46.75 -10.78 4.43
N GLY A 21 -46.27 -10.50 5.65
CA GLY A 21 -45.75 -11.52 6.57
C GLY A 21 -44.25 -11.80 6.44
N THR A 22 -43.53 -11.03 5.62
CA THR A 22 -42.05 -11.04 5.58
C THR A 22 -41.46 -10.56 6.91
N ASP A 23 -40.36 -11.18 7.33
CA ASP A 23 -39.61 -10.75 8.51
C ASP A 23 -38.78 -9.51 8.18
N LEU A 24 -39.20 -8.35 8.68
CA LEU A 24 -38.52 -7.07 8.42
C LEU A 24 -37.23 -6.89 9.24
N THR A 25 -36.89 -7.85 10.11
CA THR A 25 -35.56 -7.90 10.73
C THR A 25 -34.53 -8.56 9.81
N GLU A 26 -34.98 -9.37 8.84
CA GLU A 26 -34.11 -10.02 7.85
C GLU A 26 -34.15 -9.30 6.49
N TYR A 27 -35.31 -8.76 6.07
CA TYR A 27 -35.49 -8.13 4.76
C TYR A 27 -35.91 -6.67 4.85
N ALA A 28 -35.52 -5.87 3.86
CA ALA A 28 -36.01 -4.52 3.72
C ALA A 28 -37.50 -4.50 3.34
N ALA A 29 -38.21 -3.46 3.79
CA ALA A 29 -39.65 -3.31 3.59
C ALA A 29 -40.05 -2.96 2.15
N GLU A 30 -39.12 -2.43 1.35
CA GLU A 30 -39.34 -1.91 0.01
C GLU A 30 -38.23 -2.38 -0.95
N GLY A 31 -38.42 -2.17 -2.25
CA GLY A 31 -37.39 -2.46 -3.26
C GLY A 31 -37.32 -3.92 -3.72
N TRP A 32 -38.33 -4.73 -3.41
CA TRP A 32 -38.42 -6.11 -3.90
C TRP A 32 -38.69 -6.12 -5.39
N VAL A 33 -37.89 -6.86 -6.15
CA VAL A 33 -38.03 -6.97 -7.60
C VAL A 33 -38.49 -8.37 -7.96
N THR A 34 -39.65 -8.52 -8.58
CA THR A 34 -40.13 -9.81 -9.09
C THR A 34 -40.18 -9.79 -10.61
N THR A 35 -39.51 -10.75 -11.24
CA THR A 35 -39.51 -10.90 -12.70
C THR A 35 -40.77 -11.63 -13.17
N PRO A 36 -41.13 -11.53 -14.46
CA PRO A 36 -42.01 -12.51 -15.09
C PRO A 36 -41.43 -13.92 -14.97
N ALA A 37 -42.27 -14.95 -15.02
CA ALA A 37 -41.78 -16.32 -15.11
C ALA A 37 -41.24 -16.59 -16.52
N ILE A 38 -40.10 -17.26 -16.62
CA ILE A 38 -39.46 -17.66 -17.88
C ILE A 38 -39.78 -19.13 -18.12
N ALA A 39 -40.40 -19.43 -19.26
CA ALA A 39 -40.72 -20.80 -19.64
C ALA A 39 -39.48 -21.55 -20.13
N LEU A 40 -39.38 -22.83 -19.76
CA LEU A 40 -38.34 -23.76 -20.24
C LEU A 40 -38.77 -24.53 -21.48
N ARG A 41 -40.05 -24.42 -21.87
CA ARG A 41 -40.62 -25.00 -23.09
C ARG A 41 -41.69 -24.08 -23.67
N THR A 42 -41.93 -24.18 -24.97
CA THR A 42 -43.01 -23.46 -25.63
C THR A 42 -44.37 -23.90 -25.09
N GLN A 43 -45.27 -22.94 -24.85
CA GLN A 43 -46.66 -23.21 -24.47
C GLN A 43 -47.44 -23.79 -25.66
N SER A 44 -48.02 -24.99 -25.50
CA SER A 44 -48.74 -25.70 -26.59
C SER A 44 -50.19 -25.24 -26.78
N GLY A 45 -50.72 -24.43 -25.85
CA GLY A 45 -52.09 -23.95 -25.85
C GLY A 45 -52.44 -23.20 -24.56
N GLU A 46 -53.59 -22.52 -24.55
CA GLU A 46 -54.03 -21.59 -23.50
C GLU A 46 -54.10 -22.23 -22.09
N ASN A 47 -54.26 -23.55 -22.00
CA ASN A 47 -54.36 -24.30 -20.74
C ASN A 47 -53.15 -25.19 -20.43
N ASP A 48 -52.09 -25.16 -21.25
CA ASP A 48 -50.86 -25.92 -21.04
C ASP A 48 -49.73 -25.00 -20.57
N LEU A 49 -49.78 -24.59 -19.30
CA LEU A 49 -48.73 -23.75 -18.72
C LEU A 49 -47.40 -24.54 -18.73
N PRO A 50 -46.34 -24.01 -19.38
CA PRO A 50 -45.08 -24.71 -19.45
C PRO A 50 -44.39 -24.75 -18.10
N THR A 51 -43.46 -25.69 -17.93
CA THR A 51 -42.51 -25.63 -16.81
C THR A 51 -41.75 -24.32 -16.92
N ALA A 52 -41.69 -23.57 -15.83
CA ALA A 52 -41.14 -22.23 -15.82
C ALA A 52 -40.37 -21.97 -14.52
N PHE A 53 -39.56 -20.94 -14.48
CA PHE A 53 -38.98 -20.42 -13.25
C PHE A 53 -39.20 -18.91 -13.16
N GLN A 54 -39.33 -18.39 -11.95
CA GLN A 54 -39.47 -16.97 -11.67
C GLN A 54 -38.41 -16.56 -10.67
N ILE A 55 -37.84 -15.37 -10.84
CA ILE A 55 -36.86 -14.82 -9.93
C ILE A 55 -37.49 -13.67 -9.13
N THR A 56 -37.32 -13.71 -7.82
CA THR A 56 -37.63 -12.60 -6.92
C THR A 56 -36.35 -12.19 -6.20
N TYR A 57 -35.95 -10.94 -6.36
CA TYR A 57 -34.85 -10.31 -5.64
C TYR A 57 -35.42 -9.58 -4.43
N ALA A 58 -34.93 -9.97 -3.25
CA ALA A 58 -35.36 -9.48 -1.96
C ALA A 58 -34.20 -8.74 -1.29
N PRO A 59 -34.22 -7.40 -1.20
CA PRO A 59 -33.20 -6.68 -0.44
C PRO A 59 -33.22 -7.11 1.03
N LEU A 60 -32.04 -7.37 1.59
CA LEU A 60 -31.87 -7.70 3.00
C LEU A 60 -31.90 -6.43 3.85
N ALA A 61 -32.24 -6.58 5.13
CA ALA A 61 -32.35 -5.46 6.07
C ALA A 61 -31.02 -4.76 6.37
N ASN A 62 -29.89 -5.40 6.04
CA ASN A 62 -28.55 -4.83 6.19
C ASN A 62 -28.20 -3.76 5.14
N GLY A 63 -29.05 -3.55 4.12
CA GLY A 63 -28.89 -2.51 3.12
C GLY A 63 -27.89 -2.79 2.01
N THR A 64 -27.03 -3.81 2.14
CA THR A 64 -25.94 -4.11 1.19
C THR A 64 -26.17 -5.38 0.38
N ASP A 65 -27.00 -6.29 0.89
CA ASP A 65 -27.17 -7.62 0.31
C ASP A 65 -28.59 -7.83 -0.25
N VAL A 66 -28.69 -8.70 -1.25
CA VAL A 66 -29.93 -9.07 -1.92
C VAL A 66 -30.03 -10.59 -1.99
N ARG A 67 -31.12 -11.15 -1.48
CA ARG A 67 -31.45 -12.57 -1.66
C ARG A 67 -32.18 -12.78 -2.97
N ALA A 68 -31.63 -13.58 -3.86
CA ALA A 68 -32.33 -14.03 -5.06
C ALA A 68 -33.06 -15.34 -4.76
N PHE A 69 -34.38 -15.35 -4.89
CA PHE A 69 -35.21 -16.55 -4.88
C PHE A 69 -35.50 -16.99 -6.31
N VAL A 70 -35.18 -18.23 -6.64
CA VAL A 70 -35.60 -18.86 -7.90
C VAL A 70 -36.70 -19.87 -7.59
N THR A 71 -37.94 -19.53 -7.96
CA THR A 71 -39.09 -20.41 -7.81
C THR A 71 -39.37 -21.13 -9.13
N GLY A 72 -39.13 -22.44 -9.16
CA GLY A 72 -39.53 -23.31 -10.26
C GLY A 72 -40.99 -23.72 -10.13
N TYR A 73 -41.71 -23.75 -11.25
CA TYR A 73 -43.10 -24.17 -11.37
C TYR A 73 -43.21 -25.32 -12.37
N ASP A 74 -43.80 -26.43 -11.93
CA ASP A 74 -44.16 -27.56 -12.79
C ASP A 74 -45.67 -27.79 -12.76
N TYR A 75 -46.33 -27.47 -13.88
CA TYR A 75 -47.77 -27.55 -14.04
C TYR A 75 -48.16 -28.91 -14.62
N ASP A 76 -48.61 -29.81 -13.75
CA ASP A 76 -49.12 -31.13 -14.13
C ASP A 76 -50.56 -31.02 -14.69
N PRO A 77 -50.86 -31.54 -15.89
CA PRO A 77 -52.21 -31.53 -16.46
C PRO A 77 -53.26 -32.29 -15.61
N THR A 78 -52.83 -33.12 -14.65
CA THR A 78 -53.71 -33.80 -13.68
C THR A 78 -54.04 -32.94 -12.44
N ARG A 79 -53.43 -31.76 -12.30
CA ARG A 79 -53.61 -30.82 -11.17
C ARG A 79 -53.95 -29.41 -11.67
N PRO A 80 -55.19 -29.18 -12.17
CA PRO A 80 -55.56 -27.89 -12.74
C PRO A 80 -55.35 -26.75 -11.73
N GLY A 81 -54.49 -25.79 -12.08
CA GLY A 81 -54.25 -24.56 -11.35
C GLY A 81 -53.33 -24.66 -10.12
N ARG A 82 -52.63 -25.79 -9.89
CA ARG A 82 -51.70 -25.94 -8.75
C ARG A 82 -50.36 -26.54 -9.21
N PRO A 83 -49.33 -25.70 -9.47
CA PRO A 83 -48.02 -26.20 -9.82
C PRO A 83 -47.36 -26.89 -8.63
N LEU A 84 -46.51 -27.88 -8.92
CA LEU A 84 -45.45 -28.25 -7.98
C LEU A 84 -44.42 -27.11 -7.98
N THR A 85 -44.03 -26.66 -6.79
CA THR A 85 -43.02 -25.62 -6.65
C THR A 85 -41.77 -26.12 -5.94
N ARG A 86 -40.62 -25.63 -6.40
CA ARG A 86 -39.36 -25.68 -5.67
C ARG A 86 -38.77 -24.29 -5.64
N VAL A 87 -38.23 -23.92 -4.50
CA VAL A 87 -37.54 -22.63 -4.35
C VAL A 87 -36.10 -22.94 -3.99
N ILE A 88 -35.18 -22.29 -4.65
CA ILE A 88 -33.80 -22.18 -4.18
C ILE A 88 -33.52 -20.71 -3.90
N SER A 89 -32.63 -20.43 -2.96
CA SER A 89 -32.19 -19.06 -2.68
C SER A 89 -30.69 -18.98 -2.51
N GLN A 90 -30.14 -17.83 -2.87
CA GLN A 90 -28.74 -17.47 -2.72
C GLN A 90 -28.67 -15.97 -2.43
N ASP A 91 -27.76 -15.58 -1.53
CA ASP A 91 -27.51 -14.17 -1.25
C ASP A 91 -26.38 -13.64 -2.12
N PHE A 92 -26.57 -12.40 -2.57
CA PHE A 92 -25.63 -11.64 -3.37
C PHE A 92 -25.39 -10.30 -2.71
N ARG A 93 -24.12 -9.95 -2.55
CA ARG A 93 -23.69 -8.61 -2.20
C ARG A 93 -23.57 -7.78 -3.46
N ILE A 94 -24.19 -6.60 -3.48
CA ILE A 94 -24.04 -5.64 -4.56
C ILE A 94 -23.02 -4.60 -4.11
N VAL A 95 -21.88 -4.54 -4.80
CA VAL A 95 -20.76 -3.67 -4.42
C VAL A 95 -20.26 -2.87 -5.60
N LYS A 96 -19.72 -1.70 -5.28
CA LYS A 96 -18.73 -1.01 -6.12
C LYS A 96 -17.40 -1.24 -5.45
N SER A 97 -16.45 -1.79 -6.19
CA SER A 97 -15.09 -2.02 -5.73
C SER A 97 -14.15 -1.80 -6.90
N VAL A 98 -12.94 -1.36 -6.62
CA VAL A 98 -11.85 -1.53 -7.59
C VAL A 98 -11.59 -3.03 -7.75
N GLY A 99 -11.19 -3.47 -8.95
CA GLY A 99 -10.88 -4.87 -9.22
C GLY A 99 -9.48 -5.28 -8.77
N SER A 100 -8.70 -4.34 -8.26
CA SER A 100 -7.26 -4.47 -8.05
C SER A 100 -6.86 -3.99 -6.65
N ALA A 101 -5.83 -4.64 -6.11
CA ALA A 101 -5.16 -4.31 -4.87
C ALA A 101 -4.37 -3.00 -4.99
N ILE A 102 -3.83 -2.72 -6.19
CA ILE A 102 -3.16 -1.46 -6.52
C ILE A 102 -3.78 -0.91 -7.80
N VAL A 103 -4.13 0.38 -7.80
CA VAL A 103 -4.42 1.17 -9.00
C VAL A 103 -3.56 2.42 -8.94
N SER A 104 -2.54 2.51 -9.79
CA SER A 104 -1.59 3.62 -9.80
C SER A 104 -1.51 4.30 -11.15
N ASN A 105 -1.51 5.63 -11.16
CA ASN A 105 -1.16 6.42 -12.35
C ASN A 105 0.37 6.60 -12.54
N SER A 106 1.13 6.46 -11.45
CA SER A 106 2.60 6.41 -11.46
C SER A 106 3.09 4.97 -11.68
N ARG A 107 4.34 4.78 -12.13
CA ARG A 107 4.91 3.43 -12.23
C ARG A 107 4.98 2.76 -10.86
N ILE A 108 4.99 1.43 -10.81
CA ILE A 108 4.97 0.64 -9.57
C ILE A 108 6.32 -0.06 -9.40
N MET A 109 6.88 -0.09 -8.21
CA MET A 109 8.08 -0.86 -7.91
C MET A 109 7.81 -1.81 -6.73
N ILE A 110 8.12 -3.10 -6.88
CA ILE A 110 7.88 -4.18 -5.91
C ILE A 110 9.20 -4.90 -5.61
N GLY A 111 9.82 -4.58 -4.48
CA GLY A 111 11.13 -5.08 -4.07
C GLY A 111 11.05 -6.39 -3.28
N LYS A 112 12.16 -6.77 -2.63
CA LYS A 112 12.23 -7.97 -1.77
C LYS A 112 11.31 -7.85 -0.54
N ASN A 113 10.85 -9.00 -0.04
CA ASN A 113 9.97 -9.19 1.11
C ASN A 113 8.60 -8.51 0.99
N VAL A 114 8.11 -8.39 -0.26
CA VAL A 114 6.79 -7.85 -0.58
C VAL A 114 5.88 -8.97 -1.09
N HIS A 115 4.76 -9.20 -0.42
CA HIS A 115 3.72 -10.14 -0.83
C HIS A 115 2.41 -9.44 -1.13
N ILE A 116 1.82 -9.72 -2.29
CA ILE A 116 0.56 -9.11 -2.74
C ILE A 116 -0.49 -10.18 -3.01
N GLU A 117 -1.66 -10.04 -2.38
CA GLU A 117 -2.88 -10.79 -2.71
C GLU A 117 -3.86 -9.86 -3.42
N GLY A 118 -4.11 -10.11 -4.71
CA GLY A 118 -4.98 -9.31 -5.58
C GLY A 118 -4.24 -8.70 -6.78
N ASP A 119 -5.01 -8.17 -7.73
CA ASP A 119 -4.44 -7.65 -8.99
C ASP A 119 -3.63 -6.36 -8.77
N VAL A 120 -2.54 -6.20 -9.52
CA VAL A 120 -1.70 -5.00 -9.53
C VAL A 120 -1.93 -4.26 -10.84
N GLY A 121 -2.44 -3.03 -10.74
CA GLY A 121 -2.86 -2.21 -11.88
C GLY A 121 -2.02 -0.96 -12.07
N SER A 122 -1.29 -0.86 -13.18
CA SER A 122 -0.51 0.33 -13.55
C SER A 122 -1.10 1.02 -14.77
N ARG A 123 -1.41 2.31 -14.61
CA ARG A 123 -1.91 3.21 -15.66
C ARG A 123 -0.80 4.04 -16.30
N PHE A 124 0.44 3.84 -15.89
CA PHE A 124 1.59 4.58 -16.41
C PHE A 124 1.80 4.28 -17.91
N THR A 125 1.94 5.33 -18.71
CA THR A 125 2.10 5.23 -20.17
C THR A 125 3.32 5.94 -20.74
N GLU A 126 4.13 6.60 -19.90
CA GLU A 126 5.36 7.30 -20.30
C GLU A 126 6.53 6.32 -20.52
N VAL A 127 6.29 5.28 -21.32
CA VAL A 127 7.20 4.14 -21.54
C VAL A 127 8.38 4.45 -22.47
N ASP A 128 8.45 5.66 -23.03
CA ASP A 128 9.58 6.11 -23.84
C ASP A 128 10.68 6.81 -23.00
N GLN A 129 10.43 7.01 -21.70
CA GLN A 129 11.35 7.67 -20.78
C GLN A 129 12.36 6.68 -20.19
N GLU A 130 13.48 7.17 -19.66
CA GLU A 130 14.42 6.34 -18.91
C GLU A 130 13.72 5.73 -17.69
N ASN A 131 13.91 4.43 -17.45
CA ASN A 131 13.22 3.67 -16.40
C ASN A 131 11.69 3.71 -16.52
N GLY A 132 11.18 3.78 -17.76
CA GLY A 132 9.76 3.93 -18.08
C GLY A 132 8.93 2.66 -17.95
N ASP A 133 9.43 1.59 -17.30
CA ASP A 133 8.65 0.38 -17.07
C ASP A 133 7.44 0.68 -16.18
N PRO A 134 6.20 0.39 -16.63
CA PRO A 134 4.99 0.58 -15.83
C PRO A 134 5.01 -0.15 -14.49
N ILE A 135 5.77 -1.24 -14.40
CA ILE A 135 6.10 -1.93 -13.16
C ILE A 135 7.54 -2.45 -13.20
N LEU A 136 8.18 -2.47 -12.05
CA LEU A 136 9.45 -3.17 -11.79
C LEU A 136 9.25 -4.09 -10.60
N MET A 137 9.59 -5.36 -10.73
CA MET A 137 9.43 -6.37 -9.67
C MET A 137 10.74 -7.13 -9.51
N ARG A 138 11.17 -7.35 -8.25
CA ARG A 138 12.39 -8.07 -7.88
C ARG A 138 12.10 -9.39 -7.18
N SER A 139 12.99 -10.36 -7.39
CA SER A 139 12.96 -11.65 -6.70
C SER A 139 13.09 -11.48 -5.18
N ASP A 140 12.35 -12.29 -4.41
CA ASP A 140 12.56 -12.42 -2.97
C ASP A 140 13.76 -13.31 -2.60
N PHE A 141 14.22 -14.14 -3.55
CA PHE A 141 15.18 -15.20 -3.28
C PHE A 141 16.58 -14.88 -3.83
N TYR A 142 16.68 -13.98 -4.80
CA TYR A 142 17.97 -13.51 -5.35
C TYR A 142 18.76 -12.70 -4.32
N GLY A 143 20.07 -12.95 -4.24
CA GLY A 143 21.00 -12.36 -3.28
C GLY A 143 20.97 -13.04 -1.91
N LEU A 144 20.19 -14.11 -1.72
CA LEU A 144 20.22 -14.89 -0.47
C LEU A 144 21.49 -15.75 -0.39
N ASP A 145 21.90 -16.40 -1.48
CA ASP A 145 23.10 -17.25 -1.56
C ASP A 145 23.64 -17.31 -2.99
N ASP A 146 24.95 -17.14 -3.18
CA ASP A 146 25.60 -17.13 -4.49
C ASP A 146 25.26 -18.36 -5.36
N VAL A 147 25.07 -19.55 -4.76
CA VAL A 147 24.73 -20.78 -5.51
C VAL A 147 23.24 -20.82 -5.86
N LEU A 148 22.38 -20.25 -5.01
CA LEU A 148 20.96 -20.07 -5.35
C LEU A 148 20.80 -19.06 -6.49
N ASP A 149 21.58 -17.97 -6.49
CA ASP A 149 21.53 -16.94 -7.51
C ASP A 149 21.83 -17.50 -8.90
N VAL A 150 22.84 -18.36 -9.04
CA VAL A 150 23.13 -19.04 -10.31
C VAL A 150 21.97 -19.93 -10.77
N LYS A 151 21.26 -20.60 -9.84
CA LYS A 151 20.08 -21.41 -10.18
C LYS A 151 18.91 -20.54 -10.65
N ILE A 152 18.74 -19.37 -10.04
CA ILE A 152 17.71 -18.39 -10.40
C ILE A 152 18.04 -17.73 -11.75
N ASP A 153 19.29 -17.37 -12.01
CA ASP A 153 19.74 -16.85 -13.32
C ASP A 153 19.40 -17.84 -14.44
N ASP A 154 19.77 -19.12 -14.26
CA ASP A 154 19.42 -20.19 -15.21
C ASP A 154 17.89 -20.36 -15.34
N PHE A 155 17.14 -20.17 -14.25
CA PHE A 155 15.68 -20.22 -14.30
C PHE A 155 15.09 -19.10 -15.15
N TYR A 156 15.57 -17.86 -14.99
CA TYR A 156 15.10 -16.70 -15.76
C TYR A 156 15.44 -16.80 -17.24
N ASP A 157 16.64 -17.27 -17.59
CA ASP A 157 17.01 -17.59 -18.99
C ASP A 157 16.00 -18.58 -19.61
N ASN A 158 15.52 -19.54 -18.81
CA ASN A 158 14.53 -20.51 -19.26
C ASN A 158 13.11 -19.94 -19.33
N LEU A 159 12.72 -19.05 -18.42
CA LEU A 159 11.44 -18.35 -18.49
C LEU A 159 11.33 -17.51 -19.77
N GLU A 160 12.36 -16.73 -20.11
CA GLU A 160 12.39 -15.92 -21.34
C GLU A 160 12.13 -16.77 -22.60
N MET A 161 12.68 -17.99 -22.63
CA MET A 161 12.56 -18.89 -23.77
C MET A 161 11.26 -19.71 -23.80
N HIS A 162 10.73 -20.06 -22.62
CA HIS A 162 9.76 -21.15 -22.49
C HIS A 162 8.44 -20.76 -21.82
N ASP A 163 8.38 -19.70 -21.01
CA ASP A 163 7.13 -19.22 -20.43
C ASP A 163 6.24 -18.61 -21.52
N VAL A 164 5.03 -19.19 -21.65
CA VAL A 164 4.09 -18.87 -22.71
C VAL A 164 3.05 -17.84 -22.27
N ASP A 165 2.75 -17.76 -20.97
CA ASP A 165 1.73 -16.89 -20.41
C ASP A 165 2.27 -15.75 -19.55
N GLY A 166 3.58 -15.72 -19.31
CA GLY A 166 4.26 -14.64 -18.59
C GLY A 166 3.90 -14.64 -17.12
N ASP A 167 3.73 -15.84 -16.54
CA ASP A 167 3.42 -16.00 -15.12
C ASP A 167 4.67 -16.21 -14.27
N ASN A 168 5.85 -16.18 -14.89
CA ASN A 168 7.15 -16.43 -14.27
C ASN A 168 7.23 -17.81 -13.61
N ARG A 169 6.54 -18.79 -14.18
CA ARG A 169 6.55 -20.18 -13.72
C ARG A 169 6.52 -21.14 -14.91
N LEU A 170 7.12 -22.31 -14.74
CA LEU A 170 7.14 -23.33 -15.80
C LEU A 170 6.23 -24.49 -15.44
N ARG A 171 5.18 -24.74 -16.24
CA ARG A 171 4.29 -25.89 -16.03
C ARG A 171 4.97 -27.20 -16.37
N VAL A 172 5.07 -28.10 -15.39
CA VAL A 172 5.64 -29.44 -15.54
C VAL A 172 4.94 -30.27 -16.62
N GLY A 173 3.62 -30.09 -16.78
CA GLY A 173 2.81 -30.82 -17.75
C GLY A 173 2.69 -30.16 -19.14
N HIS A 174 3.19 -28.95 -19.34
CA HIS A 174 2.95 -28.20 -20.56
C HIS A 174 4.00 -28.50 -21.64
N PRO A 175 3.63 -28.82 -22.90
CA PRO A 175 4.59 -29.27 -23.91
C PRO A 175 5.69 -28.27 -24.30
N LEU A 176 5.51 -26.97 -24.04
CA LEU A 176 6.50 -25.94 -24.32
C LEU A 176 7.30 -25.57 -23.07
N GLU A 177 6.63 -25.29 -21.95
CA GLU A 177 7.32 -24.90 -20.71
C GLU A 177 8.11 -26.04 -20.08
N SER A 178 7.58 -27.27 -20.10
CA SER A 178 8.31 -28.43 -19.55
C SER A 178 9.63 -28.73 -20.27
N ALA A 179 9.88 -28.12 -21.44
CA ALA A 179 11.16 -28.18 -22.12
C ALA A 179 12.24 -27.42 -21.34
N GLY A 180 11.92 -26.23 -20.81
CA GLY A 180 12.82 -25.46 -19.93
C GLY A 180 13.18 -26.19 -18.65
N LEU A 181 12.38 -27.19 -18.24
CA LEU A 181 12.66 -28.02 -17.07
C LEU A 181 13.48 -29.29 -17.35
N ASN A 182 13.56 -29.75 -18.61
CA ASN A 182 14.06 -31.11 -18.91
C ASN A 182 15.06 -31.22 -20.07
N VAL A 183 15.20 -30.22 -20.97
CA VAL A 183 15.96 -30.39 -22.20
C VAL A 183 16.57 -29.06 -22.68
N GLY A 184 17.89 -28.87 -22.50
CA GLY A 184 18.64 -27.81 -23.16
C GLY A 184 18.24 -26.39 -22.75
N GLY A 185 18.04 -26.19 -21.45
CA GLY A 185 17.85 -24.87 -20.83
C GLY A 185 19.16 -24.12 -20.57
N ASP A 186 20.30 -24.75 -20.85
CA ASP A 186 21.58 -24.09 -21.10
C ASP A 186 21.66 -23.75 -22.59
N PRO A 187 22.09 -22.52 -22.99
CA PRO A 187 22.35 -22.17 -24.39
C PRO A 187 23.23 -23.18 -25.16
N ASP A 188 24.08 -23.95 -24.45
CA ASP A 188 24.98 -24.97 -24.99
C ASP A 188 24.39 -26.40 -25.06
N GLY A 189 23.17 -26.62 -24.54
CA GLY A 189 22.36 -27.82 -24.76
C GLY A 189 22.51 -28.96 -23.74
N ASP A 190 23.08 -28.69 -22.56
CA ASP A 190 23.12 -29.64 -21.46
C ASP A 190 21.79 -29.65 -20.65
N PRO A 191 21.36 -30.79 -20.07
CA PRO A 191 20.12 -30.86 -19.31
C PRO A 191 20.30 -30.31 -17.89
N LEU A 192 19.61 -29.22 -17.55
CA LEU A 192 19.62 -28.56 -16.22
C LEU A 192 19.44 -29.53 -15.03
N SER A 193 18.65 -30.59 -15.20
CA SER A 193 18.49 -31.67 -14.20
C SER A 193 19.78 -32.45 -13.86
N GLY A 194 20.84 -32.25 -14.64
CA GLY A 194 22.15 -32.89 -14.54
C GLY A 194 23.26 -31.96 -14.05
N GLU A 195 22.97 -30.67 -13.86
CA GLU A 195 23.93 -29.69 -13.36
C GLU A 195 24.19 -29.89 -11.87
N ASP A 196 25.46 -29.71 -11.53
CA ASP A 196 26.05 -29.88 -10.20
C ASP A 196 26.54 -28.48 -9.79
N TYR A 197 25.64 -27.71 -9.17
CA TYR A 197 25.86 -26.28 -8.91
C TYR A 197 26.84 -26.06 -7.74
N ASP A 198 26.90 -27.00 -6.79
CA ASP A 198 27.80 -26.93 -5.63
C ASP A 198 29.16 -27.62 -5.85
N GLY A 199 29.30 -28.36 -6.95
CA GLY A 199 30.52 -29.05 -7.35
C GLY A 199 30.83 -30.30 -6.52
N ASP A 200 29.85 -30.90 -5.86
CA ASP A 200 30.02 -32.09 -5.01
C ASP A 200 30.18 -33.40 -5.81
N GLY A 201 29.92 -33.35 -7.13
CA GLY A 201 30.00 -34.46 -8.07
C GLY A 201 28.68 -35.18 -8.31
N SER A 202 27.56 -34.63 -7.85
CA SER A 202 26.20 -35.17 -7.93
C SER A 202 25.25 -34.08 -8.47
N PRO A 203 24.32 -34.40 -9.39
CA PRO A 203 23.34 -33.40 -9.83
C PRO A 203 22.40 -32.97 -8.71
N ASP A 204 22.16 -31.66 -8.59
CA ASP A 204 21.32 -31.06 -7.54
C ASP A 204 19.82 -31.35 -7.74
N GLY A 205 19.39 -31.50 -9.00
CA GLY A 205 17.96 -31.61 -9.32
C GLY A 205 17.16 -30.34 -9.01
N ALA A 206 17.80 -29.17 -9.13
CA ALA A 206 17.28 -27.87 -8.67
C ALA A 206 15.89 -27.48 -9.23
N PHE A 207 15.50 -27.97 -10.41
CA PHE A 207 14.26 -27.61 -11.10
C PHE A 207 13.14 -28.64 -10.91
N GLY A 208 13.08 -29.26 -9.73
CA GLY A 208 11.99 -30.14 -9.34
C GLY A 208 10.78 -29.37 -8.81
N ASP A 209 9.58 -29.85 -9.12
CA ASP A 209 8.32 -29.38 -8.50
C ASP A 209 8.19 -30.01 -7.10
N VAL A 210 8.86 -29.41 -6.12
CA VAL A 210 8.89 -29.87 -4.72
C VAL A 210 7.60 -29.50 -3.99
N THR A 211 6.94 -28.42 -4.40
CA THR A 211 5.62 -28.04 -3.88
C THR A 211 4.51 -28.97 -4.38
N GLY A 212 4.71 -29.63 -5.52
CA GLY A 212 3.72 -30.51 -6.14
C GLY A 212 2.50 -29.78 -6.68
N ASP A 213 2.63 -28.47 -6.96
CA ASP A 213 1.52 -27.63 -7.44
C ASP A 213 1.37 -27.68 -8.98
N GLY A 214 2.29 -28.35 -9.67
CA GLY A 214 2.32 -28.55 -11.11
C GLY A 214 3.13 -27.49 -11.87
N TYR A 215 3.75 -26.57 -11.14
CA TYR A 215 4.65 -25.54 -11.63
C TYR A 215 6.04 -25.74 -11.02
N VAL A 216 7.04 -25.11 -11.62
CA VAL A 216 8.35 -24.88 -11.02
C VAL A 216 8.58 -23.39 -11.06
N ASP A 217 8.88 -22.81 -9.91
CA ASP A 217 9.23 -21.41 -9.75
C ASP A 217 10.37 -21.21 -8.73
N GLU A 218 10.72 -19.95 -8.46
CA GLU A 218 11.81 -19.63 -7.54
C GLU A 218 11.58 -20.17 -6.12
N PHE A 219 10.33 -20.37 -5.70
CA PHE A 219 10.01 -20.94 -4.40
C PHE A 219 10.38 -22.43 -4.34
N ASP A 220 10.18 -23.17 -5.43
CA ASP A 220 10.66 -24.55 -5.53
C ASP A 220 12.20 -24.62 -5.47
N LEU A 221 12.88 -23.73 -6.19
CA LEU A 221 14.35 -23.62 -6.16
C LEU A 221 14.86 -23.28 -4.76
N PHE A 222 14.21 -22.34 -4.07
CA PHE A 222 14.51 -21.96 -2.70
C PHE A 222 14.39 -23.14 -1.73
N ILE A 223 13.28 -23.89 -1.80
CA ILE A 223 13.09 -25.10 -0.97
C ILE A 223 14.17 -26.13 -1.27
N HIS A 224 14.44 -26.42 -2.55
CA HIS A 224 15.47 -27.37 -2.94
C HIS A 224 16.88 -26.98 -2.49
N HIS A 225 17.18 -25.68 -2.42
CA HIS A 225 18.48 -25.19 -2.01
C HIS A 225 18.72 -25.34 -0.50
N PHE A 226 17.73 -24.99 0.33
CA PHE A 226 17.90 -25.00 1.79
C PHE A 226 17.43 -26.29 2.48
N ASP A 227 16.67 -27.18 1.82
CA ASP A 227 16.29 -28.49 2.36
C ASP A 227 17.50 -29.45 2.43
N GLU A 228 18.35 -29.28 3.46
CA GLU A 228 19.57 -30.08 3.65
C GLU A 228 19.27 -31.57 3.86
N ASN A 229 18.09 -31.91 4.37
CA ASN A 229 17.75 -33.27 4.79
C ASN A 229 16.94 -34.05 3.74
N GLY A 230 16.41 -33.37 2.73
CA GLY A 230 15.69 -33.91 1.58
C GLY A 230 14.28 -34.36 1.92
N ASP A 231 13.61 -33.75 2.91
CA ASP A 231 12.23 -34.07 3.29
C ASP A 231 11.16 -33.16 2.67
N GLY A 232 11.59 -32.25 1.78
CA GLY A 232 10.76 -31.30 1.03
C GLY A 232 10.31 -30.13 1.87
N LYS A 233 11.05 -29.78 2.93
CA LYS A 233 10.72 -28.76 3.91
C LYS A 233 11.99 -28.05 4.35
N ILE A 234 11.85 -26.79 4.73
CA ILE A 234 12.88 -26.06 5.45
C ILE A 234 12.40 -25.82 6.87
N ALA A 235 13.07 -26.38 7.86
CA ALA A 235 12.80 -26.06 9.26
C ALA A 235 13.37 -24.68 9.61
N LEU A 236 12.51 -23.79 10.14
CA LEU A 236 12.92 -22.46 10.60
C LEU A 236 13.63 -22.52 11.96
N GLY A 237 14.41 -21.47 12.24
CA GLY A 237 15.18 -21.31 13.48
C GLY A 237 14.67 -20.19 14.39
N ASP A 238 15.38 -19.99 15.49
CA ASP A 238 15.23 -18.85 16.41
C ASP A 238 13.79 -18.58 16.88
N TRP A 239 13.33 -17.33 16.83
CA TRP A 239 12.00 -16.93 17.27
C TRP A 239 10.89 -17.43 16.33
N LEU A 240 11.20 -17.66 15.04
CA LEU A 240 10.25 -18.15 14.04
C LEU A 240 9.73 -19.56 14.37
N ALA A 241 10.58 -20.41 14.93
CA ALA A 241 10.21 -21.77 15.33
C ALA A 241 9.68 -21.89 16.76
N THR A 242 9.78 -20.82 17.56
CA THR A 242 9.33 -20.86 18.95
C THR A 242 7.81 -21.08 18.99
N GLY A 243 7.36 -22.07 19.75
CA GLY A 243 5.92 -22.38 19.87
C GLY A 243 5.29 -23.08 18.66
N THR A 244 6.07 -23.43 17.63
CA THR A 244 5.59 -24.10 16.42
C THR A 244 5.95 -25.59 16.41
N PRO A 245 5.33 -26.40 15.53
CA PRO A 245 5.77 -27.77 15.24
C PRO A 245 7.25 -27.94 14.90
N ALA A 246 7.88 -26.94 14.27
CA ALA A 246 9.29 -26.98 13.88
C ALA A 246 10.29 -26.78 15.03
N ALA A 247 9.85 -26.36 16.23
CA ALA A 247 10.72 -26.04 17.38
C ALA A 247 11.75 -27.11 17.80
N LEU A 248 11.55 -28.37 17.39
CA LEU A 248 12.42 -29.51 17.74
C LEU A 248 13.29 -29.99 16.57
N TYR A 249 13.18 -29.36 15.41
CA TYR A 249 13.93 -29.69 14.20
C TYR A 249 15.22 -28.88 14.14
N THR A 250 16.15 -29.32 13.29
CA THR A 250 17.39 -28.57 13.07
C THR A 250 17.09 -27.51 12.03
N ALA A 251 17.35 -26.25 12.35
CA ALA A 251 17.09 -25.15 11.44
C ALA A 251 18.00 -25.23 10.21
N GLU A 252 17.43 -24.96 9.04
CA GLU A 252 18.06 -25.13 7.73
C GLU A 252 18.34 -23.80 7.02
N PHE A 253 17.46 -22.80 7.18
CA PHE A 253 17.65 -21.46 6.61
C PHE A 253 18.54 -20.56 7.47
N MET A 254 19.83 -20.92 7.58
CA MET A 254 20.78 -20.33 8.53
C MET A 254 22.12 -19.97 7.88
N ARG A 255 22.71 -18.83 8.26
CA ARG A 255 24.10 -18.45 7.95
C ARG A 255 24.77 -17.89 9.21
N ASP A 256 25.97 -18.38 9.51
CA ASP A 256 26.77 -18.00 10.70
C ASP A 256 25.99 -18.06 12.05
N GLY A 257 25.05 -18.99 12.15
CA GLY A 257 24.24 -19.21 13.36
C GLY A 257 23.08 -18.24 13.54
N ARG A 258 22.74 -17.45 12.52
CA ARG A 258 21.53 -16.60 12.43
C ARG A 258 20.67 -17.05 11.25
N VAL A 259 19.37 -16.75 11.30
CA VAL A 259 18.49 -16.91 10.13
C VAL A 259 18.94 -15.92 9.05
N ILE A 260 18.97 -16.34 7.78
CA ILE A 260 19.48 -15.51 6.66
C ILE A 260 18.61 -14.27 6.46
N ASP A 261 17.29 -14.46 6.32
CA ASP A 261 16.29 -13.39 6.30
C ASP A 261 15.05 -13.83 7.09
N ALA A 262 14.93 -13.32 8.33
CA ALA A 262 13.83 -13.70 9.20
C ALA A 262 12.48 -13.09 8.77
N ASP A 263 12.50 -11.92 8.13
CA ASP A 263 11.28 -11.25 7.69
C ASP A 263 10.71 -11.94 6.45
N LEU A 264 11.55 -12.35 5.49
CA LEU A 264 11.12 -13.17 4.35
C LEU A 264 10.49 -14.49 4.82
N ALA A 265 11.19 -15.22 5.71
CA ALA A 265 10.69 -16.47 6.24
C ALA A 265 9.35 -16.29 6.97
N TYR A 266 9.19 -15.18 7.70
CA TYR A 266 7.91 -14.83 8.32
C TYR A 266 6.83 -14.52 7.28
N VAL A 267 7.12 -13.75 6.23
CA VAL A 267 6.15 -13.42 5.16
C VAL A 267 5.64 -14.69 4.49
N ILE A 268 6.54 -15.64 4.18
CA ILE A 268 6.18 -16.92 3.55
C ILE A 268 5.23 -17.73 4.45
N ASP A 269 5.65 -18.02 5.68
CA ASP A 269 4.93 -18.86 6.66
C ASP A 269 3.64 -18.18 7.19
N ASN A 270 3.57 -16.85 7.11
CA ASN A 270 2.38 -16.07 7.49
C ASN A 270 1.43 -15.75 6.33
N SER A 271 1.83 -16.01 5.08
CA SER A 271 1.02 -15.72 3.90
C SER A 271 -0.34 -16.45 3.95
N SER A 272 -1.35 -15.93 3.23
CA SER A 272 -2.71 -16.51 3.12
C SER A 272 -3.24 -17.24 4.38
N PRO A 273 -3.42 -16.53 5.51
CA PRO A 273 -3.62 -17.13 6.83
C PRO A 273 -4.93 -17.93 6.98
N ASP A 274 -5.97 -17.67 6.17
CA ASP A 274 -7.23 -18.42 6.14
C ASP A 274 -7.12 -19.68 5.26
N ARG A 275 -6.26 -20.61 5.67
CA ARG A 275 -5.92 -21.80 4.87
C ARG A 275 -7.11 -22.73 4.70
N ASN A 276 -7.99 -22.82 5.69
CA ASN A 276 -9.19 -23.66 5.61
C ASN A 276 -10.42 -22.94 5.00
N LYS A 277 -10.32 -21.63 4.72
CA LYS A 277 -11.35 -20.79 4.09
C LYS A 277 -12.63 -20.69 4.91
N ASN A 278 -12.52 -20.67 6.23
CA ASN A 278 -13.64 -20.56 7.15
C ASN A 278 -13.94 -19.10 7.55
N GLY A 279 -13.06 -18.15 7.20
CA GLY A 279 -13.17 -16.72 7.51
C GLY A 279 -12.66 -16.31 8.89
N VAL A 280 -12.00 -17.21 9.63
CA VAL A 280 -11.34 -17.00 10.91
C VAL A 280 -9.87 -17.36 10.72
N TYR A 281 -8.97 -16.41 10.92
CA TYR A 281 -7.57 -16.59 10.60
C TYR A 281 -6.68 -15.62 11.37
N GLY A 282 -5.36 -15.83 11.33
CA GLY A 282 -4.39 -14.98 12.00
C GLY A 282 -4.34 -15.21 13.50
N PHE A 283 -4.05 -14.14 14.25
CA PHE A 283 -3.89 -14.18 15.71
C PHE A 283 -4.43 -12.91 16.37
N TYR A 284 -4.65 -12.98 17.67
CA TYR A 284 -4.96 -11.81 18.50
C TYR A 284 -3.66 -11.10 18.85
N ASP A 285 -3.38 -10.02 18.14
CA ASP A 285 -2.19 -9.20 18.34
C ASP A 285 -2.39 -8.22 19.49
N ASP A 286 -2.11 -8.68 20.71
CA ASP A 286 -2.36 -7.94 21.95
C ASP A 286 -1.34 -6.79 22.16
N ASN A 287 -0.14 -6.92 21.61
CA ASN A 287 0.94 -5.93 21.74
C ASN A 287 1.01 -4.96 20.53
N GLY A 288 0.40 -5.33 19.41
CA GLY A 288 0.33 -4.56 18.16
C GLY A 288 1.64 -4.49 17.39
N ASP A 289 2.55 -5.46 17.53
CA ASP A 289 3.84 -5.54 16.81
C ASP A 289 3.75 -6.32 15.48
N GLY A 290 2.63 -7.01 15.26
CA GLY A 290 2.32 -7.69 14.00
C GLY A 290 3.03 -9.03 13.87
N ILE A 291 3.64 -9.48 14.95
CA ILE A 291 4.37 -10.72 15.06
C ILE A 291 3.63 -11.62 16.04
N TRP A 292 3.15 -12.76 15.54
CA TRP A 292 2.53 -13.75 16.41
C TRP A 292 3.53 -14.24 17.45
N SER A 293 3.23 -13.96 18.72
CA SER A 293 4.06 -14.29 19.88
C SER A 293 3.47 -15.46 20.68
N PRO A 294 3.85 -16.72 20.38
CA PRO A 294 3.26 -17.89 21.01
C PRO A 294 3.41 -17.90 22.54
N GLY A 295 2.28 -18.10 23.21
CA GLY A 295 2.19 -18.18 24.67
C GLY A 295 1.80 -16.86 25.36
N SER A 296 1.97 -15.72 24.69
CA SER A 296 1.30 -14.46 25.05
C SER A 296 0.09 -14.18 24.17
N GLU A 297 0.12 -14.62 22.91
CA GLU A 297 -0.93 -14.40 21.93
C GLU A 297 -1.48 -15.73 21.40
N ASP A 298 -2.80 -15.79 21.28
CA ASP A 298 -3.50 -16.94 20.73
C ASP A 298 -3.75 -16.75 19.23
N ALA A 299 -3.57 -17.81 18.46
CA ALA A 299 -4.10 -17.87 17.10
C ALA A 299 -5.64 -17.72 17.13
N ALA A 300 -6.23 -17.32 16.01
CA ALA A 300 -7.68 -17.05 15.96
C ALA A 300 -8.52 -18.33 15.77
N ASP A 301 -8.01 -19.32 15.03
CA ASP A 301 -8.82 -20.44 14.50
C ASP A 301 -8.73 -21.74 15.32
N TYR A 302 -9.16 -21.70 16.59
CA TYR A 302 -9.14 -22.88 17.47
C TYR A 302 -10.27 -23.86 17.16
N ASP A 303 -9.92 -25.06 16.67
CA ASP A 303 -10.86 -26.18 16.56
C ASP A 303 -10.89 -27.00 17.86
N ALA A 304 -11.87 -26.68 18.71
CA ALA A 304 -12.11 -27.40 19.96
C ALA A 304 -12.43 -28.89 19.78
N SER A 305 -12.90 -29.32 18.60
CA SER A 305 -13.24 -30.73 18.32
C SER A 305 -11.99 -31.58 18.13
N ASN A 306 -10.96 -31.01 17.50
CA ASN A 306 -9.69 -31.67 17.24
C ASN A 306 -8.57 -31.23 18.20
N SER A 307 -8.83 -30.24 19.05
CA SER A 307 -7.84 -29.64 19.96
C SER A 307 -6.59 -29.17 19.20
N ALA A 308 -6.83 -28.48 18.08
CA ALA A 308 -5.80 -28.00 17.17
C ALA A 308 -6.20 -26.65 16.59
N TRP A 309 -5.21 -25.88 16.14
CA TRP A 309 -5.40 -24.68 15.36
C TRP A 309 -5.49 -25.09 13.90
N ALA A 310 -6.67 -24.97 13.29
CA ALA A 310 -6.93 -25.66 12.03
C ALA A 310 -6.10 -25.09 10.87
N ASP A 311 -5.87 -23.77 10.83
CA ASP A 311 -4.97 -23.17 9.84
C ASP A 311 -3.49 -23.54 10.05
N GLN A 312 -3.03 -23.64 11.31
CA GLN A 312 -1.65 -24.07 11.60
C GLN A 312 -1.37 -25.51 11.17
N VAL A 313 -2.36 -26.41 11.28
CA VAL A 313 -2.23 -27.77 10.75
C VAL A 313 -2.05 -27.76 9.22
N LEU A 314 -2.61 -26.75 8.56
CA LEU A 314 -2.55 -26.52 7.13
C LEU A 314 -1.38 -25.63 6.68
N GLY A 315 -0.40 -25.36 7.56
CA GLY A 315 0.86 -24.70 7.20
C GLY A 315 1.00 -23.27 7.69
N TRP A 316 -0.06 -22.61 8.16
CA TRP A 316 0.08 -21.23 8.63
C TRP A 316 0.86 -21.15 9.96
N ARG A 317 1.98 -20.44 9.99
CA ARG A 317 2.81 -20.28 11.20
C ARG A 317 3.13 -21.61 11.87
N ASP A 318 3.47 -22.61 11.05
CA ASP A 318 3.84 -23.95 11.53
C ASP A 318 5.37 -24.14 11.68
N GLY A 319 6.13 -23.11 11.26
CA GLY A 319 7.58 -23.00 11.40
C GLY A 319 8.36 -23.84 10.38
N PHE A 320 7.67 -24.43 9.40
CA PHE A 320 8.28 -24.99 8.21
C PHE A 320 7.99 -24.09 7.02
N ILE A 321 8.92 -24.00 6.10
CA ILE A 321 8.62 -23.55 4.74
C ILE A 321 8.51 -24.79 3.85
N ASP A 322 7.33 -25.05 3.30
CA ASP A 322 7.03 -26.19 2.45
C ASP A 322 5.86 -25.94 1.49
N TYR A 323 5.40 -27.02 0.84
CA TYR A 323 4.29 -26.98 -0.12
C TYR A 323 2.97 -26.39 0.41
N LYS A 324 2.79 -26.32 1.72
CA LYS A 324 1.57 -25.79 2.36
C LYS A 324 1.54 -24.27 2.42
N ASP A 325 2.70 -23.59 2.38
CA ASP A 325 2.75 -22.14 2.39
C ASP A 325 2.16 -21.55 1.12
N GLN A 326 2.29 -22.29 0.01
CA GLN A 326 1.80 -21.88 -1.30
C GLN A 326 2.27 -20.46 -1.64
N TYR A 327 3.51 -20.12 -1.33
CA TYR A 327 4.02 -18.77 -1.54
C TYR A 327 4.07 -18.42 -3.02
N VAL A 328 3.71 -17.18 -3.34
CA VAL A 328 3.99 -16.53 -4.62
C VAL A 328 4.18 -15.04 -4.35
N LYS A 329 4.99 -14.38 -5.17
CA LYS A 329 5.20 -12.92 -5.10
C LYS A 329 3.87 -12.15 -5.25
N VAL A 330 3.15 -12.41 -6.34
CA VAL A 330 1.85 -11.79 -6.65
C VAL A 330 0.79 -12.88 -6.84
N ASN A 331 -0.13 -12.98 -5.88
CA ASN A 331 -1.32 -13.82 -5.98
C ASN A 331 -2.47 -13.02 -6.60
N GLY A 332 -2.36 -12.75 -7.89
CA GLY A 332 -3.25 -11.92 -8.68
C GLY A 332 -2.74 -11.77 -10.11
N ARG A 333 -3.25 -10.77 -10.81
CA ARG A 333 -2.83 -10.42 -12.18
C ARG A 333 -2.04 -9.13 -12.22
N LEU A 334 -1.19 -8.98 -13.23
CA LEU A 334 -0.60 -7.70 -13.61
C LEU A 334 -1.42 -7.09 -14.74
N VAL A 335 -1.92 -5.88 -14.53
CA VAL A 335 -2.87 -5.21 -15.42
C VAL A 335 -2.33 -3.85 -15.84
N PHE A 336 -2.19 -3.63 -17.14
CA PHE A 336 -1.54 -2.45 -17.71
C PHE A 336 -2.44 -1.68 -18.66
N LEU A 337 -2.45 -0.35 -18.51
CA LEU A 337 -3.06 0.53 -19.52
C LEU A 337 -2.23 0.60 -20.81
N THR A 338 -0.90 0.54 -20.70
CA THR A 338 -0.02 0.54 -21.87
C THR A 338 -0.22 -0.73 -22.71
N THR A 339 0.18 -0.67 -23.97
CA THR A 339 0.19 -1.85 -24.85
C THR A 339 1.51 -2.58 -24.72
N ALA A 340 1.49 -3.91 -24.86
CA ALA A 340 2.72 -4.72 -24.87
C ALA A 340 3.75 -4.20 -25.89
N THR A 341 3.31 -3.77 -27.08
CA THR A 341 4.20 -3.22 -28.11
C THR A 341 4.83 -1.89 -27.70
N ALA A 342 4.06 -0.99 -27.08
CA ALA A 342 4.60 0.30 -26.64
C ALA A 342 5.65 0.11 -25.54
N TRP A 343 5.38 -0.76 -24.56
CA TRP A 343 6.39 -1.14 -23.57
C TRP A 343 7.61 -1.74 -24.27
N SER A 344 7.44 -2.76 -25.10
CA SER A 344 8.58 -3.44 -25.70
C SER A 344 9.45 -2.56 -26.59
N ASP A 345 8.84 -1.60 -27.29
CA ASP A 345 9.55 -0.64 -28.13
C ASP A 345 10.32 0.40 -27.28
N GLY A 346 9.83 0.70 -26.07
CA GLY A 346 10.37 1.72 -25.17
C GLY A 346 11.43 1.20 -24.19
N GLN A 347 11.16 0.09 -23.51
CA GLN A 347 12.02 -0.41 -22.42
C GLN A 347 12.73 -1.73 -22.71
N GLY A 348 12.15 -2.63 -23.51
CA GLY A 348 12.76 -3.95 -23.78
C GLY A 348 11.82 -5.11 -23.50
N ASP A 349 12.38 -6.27 -23.17
CA ASP A 349 11.54 -7.42 -22.85
C ASP A 349 10.89 -7.22 -21.48
N ILE A 350 9.68 -7.74 -21.30
CA ILE A 350 8.97 -7.63 -20.02
C ILE A 350 9.67 -8.46 -18.92
N TYR A 351 10.38 -9.53 -19.31
CA TYR A 351 11.13 -10.37 -18.37
C TYR A 351 12.30 -9.64 -17.72
N ASP A 352 12.81 -8.56 -18.33
CA ASP A 352 13.84 -7.70 -17.75
C ASP A 352 13.33 -6.92 -16.52
N ALA A 353 12.01 -6.70 -16.44
CA ALA A 353 11.37 -5.90 -15.41
C ALA A 353 10.54 -6.73 -14.41
N LEU A 354 10.30 -8.01 -14.68
CA LEU A 354 9.39 -8.87 -13.93
C LEU A 354 10.12 -10.09 -13.37
N GLU A 355 10.57 -9.99 -12.13
CA GLU A 355 11.09 -11.12 -11.35
C GLU A 355 10.07 -11.57 -10.30
N GLY A 356 10.04 -12.85 -9.94
CA GLY A 356 9.06 -13.40 -9.00
C GLY A 356 7.81 -13.99 -9.65
N SER A 357 7.30 -15.05 -9.03
CA SER A 357 6.14 -15.82 -9.51
C SER A 357 4.82 -15.03 -9.47
N ILE A 358 3.99 -15.16 -10.51
CA ILE A 358 2.65 -14.57 -10.60
C ILE A 358 1.61 -15.69 -10.67
N ARG A 359 0.56 -15.61 -9.85
CA ARG A 359 -0.53 -16.59 -9.87
C ARG A 359 -1.89 -15.92 -10.06
N PRO A 360 -2.45 -15.94 -11.29
CA PRO A 360 -3.75 -15.37 -11.56
C PRO A 360 -4.90 -16.21 -10.99
N GLY A 361 -6.09 -15.62 -10.96
CA GLY A 361 -7.32 -16.35 -10.69
C GLY A 361 -7.62 -17.41 -11.75
N ALA A 362 -8.43 -18.40 -11.38
CA ALA A 362 -8.72 -19.54 -12.26
C ALA A 362 -9.39 -19.11 -13.58
N GLY A 363 -8.66 -19.32 -14.69
CA GLY A 363 -9.14 -18.99 -16.05
C GLY A 363 -8.83 -17.57 -16.50
N GLU A 364 -8.04 -16.83 -15.73
CA GLU A 364 -7.56 -15.50 -16.06
C GLU A 364 -6.11 -15.54 -16.56
N SER A 365 -5.72 -14.51 -17.32
CA SER A 365 -4.33 -14.35 -17.74
C SER A 365 -3.49 -13.74 -16.61
N PRO A 366 -2.21 -14.13 -16.46
CA PRO A 366 -1.28 -13.53 -15.50
C PRO A 366 -1.03 -12.06 -15.80
N VAL A 367 -0.83 -11.74 -17.08
CA VAL A 367 -0.58 -10.38 -17.57
C VAL A 367 -1.69 -9.96 -18.55
N GLU A 368 -2.21 -8.74 -18.38
CA GLU A 368 -3.22 -8.12 -19.24
C GLU A 368 -2.78 -6.70 -19.65
N PHE A 369 -2.53 -6.50 -20.96
CA PHE A 369 -2.25 -5.18 -21.56
C PHE A 369 -3.50 -4.57 -22.19
N ASP A 370 -3.46 -3.27 -22.48
CA ASP A 370 -4.57 -2.52 -23.09
C ASP A 370 -5.87 -2.65 -22.26
N ALA A 371 -5.71 -2.61 -20.93
CA ALA A 371 -6.79 -2.80 -19.99
C ALA A 371 -7.85 -1.69 -20.12
N SER A 372 -9.13 -2.09 -20.11
CA SER A 372 -10.24 -1.14 -20.15
C SER A 372 -10.35 -0.35 -18.83
N SER A 373 -10.98 0.83 -18.88
CA SER A 373 -11.27 1.62 -17.68
C SER A 373 -12.29 0.98 -16.73
N ASP A 374 -12.99 -0.09 -17.16
CA ASP A 374 -13.83 -0.88 -16.26
C ASP A 374 -12.98 -1.76 -15.33
N LEU A 375 -11.82 -2.23 -15.82
CA LEU A 375 -10.89 -3.05 -15.04
C LEU A 375 -9.88 -2.17 -14.29
N LEU A 376 -9.31 -1.19 -14.99
CA LEU A 376 -8.31 -0.29 -14.45
C LEU A 376 -8.85 1.16 -14.49
N PRO A 377 -9.66 1.56 -13.49
CA PRO A 377 -10.38 2.83 -13.51
C PRO A 377 -9.44 4.03 -13.48
N ASP A 378 -9.87 5.13 -14.08
CA ASP A 378 -9.17 6.41 -13.99
C ASP A 378 -9.45 7.05 -12.63
N ILE A 379 -8.42 7.07 -11.78
CA ILE A 379 -8.51 7.60 -10.42
C ILE A 379 -7.67 8.87 -10.36
N ASN A 380 -8.28 9.97 -9.94
CA ASN A 380 -7.63 11.27 -9.79
C ASN A 380 -8.11 11.96 -8.50
N PRO A 381 -7.54 13.11 -8.10
CA PRO A 381 -7.92 13.74 -6.84
C PRO A 381 -9.40 14.14 -6.71
N ASP A 382 -10.08 14.40 -7.83
CA ASP A 382 -11.51 14.74 -7.86
C ASP A 382 -12.40 13.53 -7.55
N SER A 383 -11.89 12.32 -7.78
CA SER A 383 -12.61 11.05 -7.60
C SER A 383 -13.08 10.81 -6.16
N PHE A 384 -12.50 11.50 -5.19
CA PHE A 384 -12.76 11.34 -3.75
C PHE A 384 -13.48 12.53 -3.10
N THR A 385 -13.99 13.48 -3.89
CA THR A 385 -14.54 14.74 -3.38
C THR A 385 -15.71 14.56 -2.40
N ASP A 386 -16.61 13.61 -2.66
CA ASP A 386 -17.79 13.38 -1.84
C ASP A 386 -17.40 12.84 -0.45
N SER A 387 -16.66 11.73 -0.39
CA SER A 387 -16.18 11.14 0.88
C SER A 387 -15.33 12.11 1.70
N ARG A 388 -14.49 12.88 1.01
CA ARG A 388 -13.65 13.88 1.65
C ARG A 388 -14.47 14.98 2.31
N SER A 389 -15.60 15.37 1.72
CA SER A 389 -16.48 16.39 2.31
C SER A 389 -17.09 15.90 3.63
N GLU A 390 -17.48 14.63 3.70
CA GLU A 390 -18.04 14.03 4.93
C GLU A 390 -16.95 13.89 6.01
N LEU A 391 -15.76 13.43 5.65
CA LEU A 391 -14.61 13.37 6.57
C LEU A 391 -14.14 14.78 7.01
N TYR A 392 -14.27 15.80 6.17
CA TYR A 392 -14.00 17.20 6.57
C TYR A 392 -14.95 17.70 7.64
N ASP A 393 -16.23 17.33 7.55
CA ASP A 393 -17.23 17.69 8.55
C ASP A 393 -17.02 16.92 9.87
N ALA A 394 -16.41 15.74 9.82
CA ALA A 394 -16.01 14.96 11.00
C ALA A 394 -14.76 15.53 11.71
N ALA A 395 -13.85 16.21 11.01
CA ALA A 395 -12.72 16.93 11.61
C ALA A 395 -13.17 18.25 12.31
N ASN A 396 -14.04 18.12 13.30
CA ASN A 396 -14.78 19.21 13.94
C ASN A 396 -14.37 19.50 15.40
N GLY A 397 -13.20 18.99 15.80
CA GLY A 397 -12.62 19.17 17.12
C GLY A 397 -12.22 20.62 17.43
N GLY A 398 -11.65 20.83 18.63
CA GLY A 398 -11.13 22.13 19.02
C GLY A 398 -10.02 22.63 18.08
N PRO A 399 -9.79 23.95 17.95
CA PRO A 399 -8.68 24.46 17.14
C PRO A 399 -7.34 23.85 17.57
N PHE A 400 -6.46 23.53 16.61
CA PHE A 400 -5.17 22.86 16.85
C PHE A 400 -4.39 23.43 18.04
N TRP A 401 -4.09 24.72 18.03
CA TRP A 401 -3.32 25.36 19.09
C TRP A 401 -4.04 25.42 20.45
N THR A 402 -5.38 25.36 20.46
CA THR A 402 -6.14 25.18 21.71
C THR A 402 -5.90 23.79 22.28
N GLN A 403 -5.94 22.74 21.45
CA GLN A 403 -5.67 21.37 21.88
C GLN A 403 -4.22 21.23 22.40
N VAL A 404 -3.23 21.85 21.74
CA VAL A 404 -1.84 21.89 22.22
C VAL A 404 -1.76 22.54 23.61
N ALA A 405 -2.39 23.70 23.80
CA ALA A 405 -2.39 24.40 25.08
C ALA A 405 -3.08 23.60 26.19
N GLU A 406 -4.18 22.90 25.87
CA GLU A 406 -4.92 22.04 26.79
C GLU A 406 -4.09 20.83 27.23
N ASN A 407 -3.39 20.16 26.31
CA ASN A 407 -2.47 19.06 26.63
C ASN A 407 -1.38 19.49 27.62
N LEU A 408 -0.84 20.71 27.46
CA LEU A 408 0.20 21.26 28.32
C LEU A 408 -0.34 21.92 29.60
N GLY A 409 -1.66 22.09 29.73
CA GLY A 409 -2.28 22.81 30.84
C GLY A 409 -1.96 24.30 30.90
N VAL A 410 -1.74 24.94 29.75
CA VAL A 410 -1.41 26.37 29.60
C VAL A 410 -2.48 27.12 28.78
N SER A 411 -2.34 28.44 28.61
CA SER A 411 -3.18 29.18 27.66
C SER A 411 -2.52 29.22 26.28
N VAL A 412 -3.32 29.44 25.22
CA VAL A 412 -2.79 29.56 23.85
C VAL A 412 -1.74 30.66 23.76
N GLU A 413 -1.95 31.81 24.41
CA GLU A 413 -0.98 32.92 24.42
C GLU A 413 0.34 32.57 25.14
N ALA A 414 0.33 31.55 26.00
CA ALA A 414 1.55 31.09 26.66
C ALA A 414 2.45 30.27 25.72
N LEU A 415 1.90 29.68 24.65
CA LEU A 415 2.65 28.87 23.69
C LEU A 415 3.75 29.67 22.98
N ASP A 416 3.48 30.94 22.66
CA ASP A 416 4.43 31.83 21.98
C ASP A 416 5.75 32.01 22.74
N THR A 417 5.74 31.80 24.07
CA THR A 417 6.94 31.93 24.93
C THR A 417 7.23 30.66 25.73
N TYR A 418 6.61 29.54 25.34
CA TYR A 418 6.76 28.26 26.02
C TYR A 418 8.20 27.75 25.92
N ILE A 419 8.73 27.23 27.03
CA ILE A 419 10.06 26.63 27.06
C ILE A 419 9.88 25.22 27.60
N GLU A 420 10.13 24.24 26.74
CA GLU A 420 10.15 22.84 27.16
C GLU A 420 11.30 22.60 28.14
N THR A 421 11.00 21.93 29.24
CA THR A 421 11.98 21.63 30.30
C THR A 421 12.33 20.15 30.38
N GLY A 422 11.57 19.27 29.70
CA GLY A 422 11.90 17.86 29.49
C GLY A 422 12.02 17.05 30.78
N THR A 423 11.26 17.42 31.83
CA THR A 423 11.45 16.81 33.15
C THR A 423 10.78 15.44 33.31
N ASP A 424 9.81 15.13 32.46
CA ASP A 424 9.06 13.86 32.45
C ASP A 424 8.89 13.42 30.99
N PRO A 425 9.61 12.38 30.52
CA PRO A 425 9.57 11.95 29.12
C PRO A 425 8.22 11.34 28.71
N ASP A 426 7.37 10.98 29.67
CA ASP A 426 6.05 10.40 29.42
C ASP A 426 4.93 11.46 29.41
N ALA A 427 5.25 12.70 29.78
CA ALA A 427 4.28 13.81 29.78
C ALA A 427 4.16 14.45 28.39
N PRO A 428 3.04 15.14 28.10
CA PRO A 428 2.94 16.00 26.92
C PRO A 428 4.06 17.04 26.89
N MET A 429 4.78 17.11 25.77
CA MET A 429 5.90 18.06 25.56
C MET A 429 5.73 18.83 24.24
N TYR A 430 6.21 20.07 24.23
CA TYR A 430 6.15 20.95 23.05
C TYR A 430 7.46 21.70 22.82
N GLU A 431 8.19 21.30 21.79
CA GLU A 431 9.34 22.06 21.30
C GLU A 431 8.86 23.07 20.25
N ARG A 432 8.86 24.36 20.63
CA ARG A 432 8.36 25.43 19.77
C ARG A 432 9.33 25.78 18.64
N LEU A 433 8.75 26.19 17.52
CA LEU A 433 9.45 26.85 16.43
C LEU A 433 9.10 28.34 16.44
N ASP A 434 10.10 29.21 16.60
CA ASP A 434 9.87 30.65 16.63
C ASP A 434 9.69 31.20 15.20
N PRO A 435 8.77 32.15 14.98
CA PRO A 435 8.65 32.82 13.68
C PRO A 435 9.95 33.51 13.27
N ASP A 436 10.16 33.67 11.97
CA ASP A 436 11.18 34.55 11.39
C ASP A 436 10.72 36.02 11.52
N THR A 437 11.28 36.75 12.48
CA THR A 437 10.89 38.16 12.74
C THR A 437 11.78 39.16 12.00
N ASP A 438 13.01 38.80 11.66
CA ASP A 438 13.99 39.71 11.05
C ASP A 438 14.13 39.57 9.52
N GLY A 439 13.44 38.58 8.94
CA GLY A 439 13.32 38.35 7.52
C GLY A 439 14.55 37.72 6.90
N ASP A 440 15.38 37.03 7.70
CA ASP A 440 16.56 36.31 7.23
C ASP A 440 16.26 34.88 6.74
N THR A 441 14.98 34.50 6.69
CA THR A 441 14.45 33.19 6.29
C THR A 441 14.78 32.04 7.24
N LEU A 442 15.32 32.34 8.43
CA LEU A 442 15.49 31.39 9.52
C LEU A 442 14.49 31.66 10.65
N PRO A 443 14.05 30.62 11.37
CA PRO A 443 13.32 30.83 12.61
C PRO A 443 14.22 31.51 13.65
N ASP A 444 13.69 32.44 14.46
CA ASP A 444 14.49 33.20 15.43
C ASP A 444 15.21 32.30 16.47
N ASN A 445 14.76 31.05 16.64
CA ASN A 445 15.37 30.04 17.50
C ASN A 445 16.12 28.91 16.75
N PHE A 446 16.52 29.10 15.48
CA PHE A 446 17.13 28.07 14.62
C PHE A 446 18.31 27.31 15.25
N MET A 447 19.09 27.95 16.13
CA MET A 447 20.23 27.33 16.83
C MET A 447 19.84 26.18 17.77
N ILE A 448 18.57 26.12 18.20
CA ILE A 448 18.05 25.12 19.14
C ILE A 448 16.76 24.46 18.65
N ALA A 449 16.19 24.95 17.54
CA ALA A 449 14.99 24.37 16.95
C ALA A 449 15.29 22.98 16.38
N HIS A 450 14.31 22.08 16.45
CA HIS A 450 14.40 20.79 15.78
C HIS A 450 14.40 21.00 14.26
N TRP A 451 15.26 20.25 13.57
CA TRP A 451 15.31 20.20 12.12
C TRP A 451 15.60 18.79 11.63
N GLU A 452 15.13 18.47 10.42
CA GLU A 452 15.38 17.19 9.78
C GLU A 452 15.46 17.35 8.25
N LYS A 453 16.21 16.43 7.63
CA LYS A 453 16.25 16.29 6.17
C LYS A 453 14.93 15.77 5.64
N MET A 454 14.65 16.10 4.39
CA MET A 454 13.44 15.69 3.69
C MET A 454 13.82 15.11 2.32
N PRO A 455 13.51 13.83 2.04
CA PRO A 455 12.83 12.89 2.93
C PRO A 455 13.63 12.50 4.19
N PHE A 456 12.94 12.28 5.31
CA PHE A 456 13.57 11.80 6.54
C PHE A 456 14.40 10.52 6.31
N ASN A 457 15.59 10.48 6.90
CA ASN A 457 16.56 9.39 6.79
C ASN A 457 17.09 9.04 5.38
N SER A 458 16.73 9.78 4.32
CA SER A 458 17.27 9.52 2.96
C SER A 458 18.76 9.87 2.82
N PRO A 459 19.59 9.09 2.10
CA PRO A 459 20.93 9.50 1.66
C PRO A 459 20.95 10.68 0.68
N SER A 460 19.83 10.96 0.01
CA SER A 460 19.70 11.98 -1.04
C SER A 460 18.49 12.87 -0.74
N GLN A 461 18.69 13.84 0.16
CA GLN A 461 17.64 14.78 0.56
C GLN A 461 17.40 15.87 -0.49
N SER A 462 16.14 16.25 -0.66
CA SER A 462 15.72 17.35 -1.55
C SER A 462 15.56 18.69 -0.83
N ASP A 463 15.36 18.69 0.50
CA ASP A 463 15.21 19.90 1.31
C ASP A 463 15.48 19.63 2.81
N TRP A 464 15.42 20.67 3.64
CA TRP A 464 15.43 20.61 5.10
C TRP A 464 14.25 21.37 5.70
N TYR A 465 13.79 20.92 6.87
CA TYR A 465 12.68 21.54 7.59
C TYR A 465 13.06 21.79 9.03
N TYR A 466 12.90 23.03 9.48
CA TYR A 466 12.72 23.32 10.90
C TYR A 466 11.26 23.07 11.27
N ARG A 467 11.02 22.40 12.41
CA ARG A 467 9.68 21.93 12.76
C ARG A 467 9.39 22.16 14.25
N PRO A 468 8.15 22.53 14.62
CA PRO A 468 7.69 22.31 15.98
C PRO A 468 7.53 20.80 16.25
N VAL A 469 7.85 20.37 17.47
CA VAL A 469 7.72 18.97 17.90
C VAL A 469 6.63 18.86 18.96
N PHE A 470 5.67 17.97 18.73
CA PHE A 470 4.58 17.65 19.65
C PHE A 470 4.78 16.21 20.11
N THR A 471 4.95 16.00 21.43
CA THR A 471 5.23 14.67 21.98
C THR A 471 4.18 14.29 23.02
N ASN A 472 3.74 13.02 23.02
CA ASN A 472 2.78 12.46 23.98
C ASN A 472 1.45 13.25 24.10
N MET A 473 1.00 13.87 23.00
CA MET A 473 -0.25 14.65 22.99
C MET A 473 -1.41 13.84 22.42
N ILE A 474 -2.61 14.13 22.92
CA ILE A 474 -3.86 13.62 22.35
C ILE A 474 -4.52 14.73 21.56
N PHE A 475 -4.86 14.43 20.31
CA PHE A 475 -5.65 15.31 19.45
C PHE A 475 -6.94 14.59 19.05
N LYS A 476 -8.09 15.27 19.14
CA LYS A 476 -9.38 14.72 18.73
C LYS A 476 -10.00 15.58 17.64
N ASP A 477 -10.39 14.92 16.54
CA ASP A 477 -11.05 15.51 15.37
C ASP A 477 -10.35 16.77 14.85
N VAL A 478 -9.02 16.71 14.79
CA VAL A 478 -8.15 17.88 14.68
C VAL A 478 -7.92 18.30 13.23
N VAL A 479 -7.83 19.62 13.02
CA VAL A 479 -7.37 20.22 11.76
C VAL A 479 -5.99 20.82 12.00
N ILE A 480 -4.94 20.24 11.39
CA ILE A 480 -3.57 20.75 11.38
C ILE A 480 -3.48 21.89 10.36
N PRO A 481 -3.26 23.15 10.79
CA PRO A 481 -3.23 24.30 9.90
C PRO A 481 -2.09 24.26 8.88
N ARG A 482 -2.27 24.97 7.75
CA ARG A 482 -1.20 25.21 6.77
C ARG A 482 0.06 25.77 7.45
N GLY A 483 1.23 25.28 7.03
CA GLY A 483 2.52 25.82 7.44
C GLY A 483 3.03 25.36 8.80
N VAL A 484 2.30 24.50 9.52
CA VAL A 484 2.79 23.94 10.79
C VAL A 484 4.01 23.06 10.55
N ASN A 485 3.99 22.23 9.50
CA ASN A 485 5.07 21.31 9.14
C ASN A 485 5.61 20.50 10.35
N GLY A 486 4.72 20.10 11.25
CA GLY A 486 5.10 19.57 12.57
C GLY A 486 5.68 18.15 12.52
N LEU A 487 6.40 17.82 13.58
CA LEU A 487 6.73 16.44 13.96
C LEU A 487 5.85 16.04 15.16
N PHE A 488 5.13 14.93 15.02
CA PHE A 488 4.28 14.35 16.06
C PHE A 488 4.89 13.03 16.53
N VAL A 489 5.33 12.98 17.80
CA VAL A 489 6.01 11.83 18.39
C VAL A 489 5.12 11.20 19.46
N ASN A 490 4.85 9.91 19.35
CA ASN A 490 4.04 9.15 20.32
C ASN A 490 2.71 9.85 20.67
N CYS A 491 2.06 10.46 19.67
CA CYS A 491 0.78 11.13 19.85
C CYS A 491 -0.38 10.16 19.60
N THR A 492 -1.55 10.47 20.16
CA THR A 492 -2.80 9.77 19.82
C THR A 492 -3.72 10.71 19.06
N MET A 493 -4.05 10.32 17.83
CA MET A 493 -4.92 11.03 16.90
C MET A 493 -6.28 10.34 16.86
N VAL A 494 -7.30 10.94 17.48
CA VAL A 494 -8.61 10.35 17.69
C VAL A 494 -9.61 10.92 16.67
N GLY A 495 -10.38 10.06 16.02
CA GLY A 495 -11.36 10.45 15.03
C GLY A 495 -10.71 10.87 13.72
N VAL A 496 -11.07 12.03 13.17
CA VAL A 496 -10.52 12.48 11.88
C VAL A 496 -9.42 13.53 12.06
N THR A 497 -8.21 13.21 11.60
CA THR A 497 -7.09 14.15 11.52
C THR A 497 -6.99 14.72 10.11
N ARG A 498 -7.25 16.02 9.95
CA ARG A 498 -7.17 16.72 8.66
C ARG A 498 -5.93 17.60 8.59
N ILE A 499 -5.16 17.47 7.52
CA ILE A 499 -4.03 18.36 7.21
C ILE A 499 -4.44 19.38 6.14
N GLU A 500 -4.33 20.67 6.45
CA GLU A 500 -4.65 21.71 5.48
C GLU A 500 -3.49 21.94 4.48
N SER A 501 -3.83 22.33 3.25
CA SER A 501 -2.86 22.76 2.23
C SER A 501 -3.45 23.80 1.30
N TYR A 502 -2.59 24.60 0.69
CA TYR A 502 -3.03 25.56 -0.32
C TYR A 502 -3.31 24.88 -1.67
N ALA A 503 -4.57 24.96 -2.11
CA ALA A 503 -5.01 24.33 -3.36
C ALA A 503 -4.42 24.98 -4.62
N SER A 504 -4.11 26.28 -4.61
CA SER A 504 -3.60 27.00 -5.80
C SER A 504 -2.08 27.09 -5.84
N ASN A 505 -1.41 25.96 -5.60
CA ASN A 505 0.06 25.84 -5.58
C ASN A 505 0.68 25.64 -6.98
N ASN A 506 0.15 26.33 -7.99
CA ASN A 506 0.53 26.13 -9.39
C ASN A 506 1.72 26.98 -9.87
N HIS A 507 2.33 27.75 -8.96
CA HIS A 507 3.51 28.52 -9.30
C HIS A 507 4.70 27.60 -9.59
N ILE A 508 5.44 27.86 -10.67
CA ILE A 508 6.52 26.98 -11.12
C ILE A 508 7.64 26.79 -10.08
N ASN A 509 7.96 27.86 -9.36
CA ASN A 509 8.93 27.84 -8.25
C ASN A 509 8.30 27.44 -6.90
N TRP A 510 7.05 26.96 -6.86
CA TRP A 510 6.41 26.57 -5.60
C TRP A 510 7.24 25.58 -4.76
N PRO A 511 7.81 24.50 -5.33
CA PRO A 511 8.65 23.58 -4.54
C PRO A 511 10.01 24.16 -4.14
N LEU A 512 10.41 25.30 -4.71
CA LEU A 512 11.74 25.89 -4.54
C LEU A 512 11.78 27.03 -3.53
N TYR A 513 10.70 27.81 -3.39
CA TYR A 513 10.71 28.96 -2.48
C TYR A 513 10.82 28.53 -1.01
N GLY A 514 11.73 29.17 -0.29
CA GLY A 514 12.03 28.86 1.11
C GLY A 514 12.80 27.55 1.29
N ALA A 515 13.36 26.97 0.23
CA ALA A 515 14.18 25.77 0.34
C ALA A 515 15.43 26.03 1.20
N MET A 516 15.90 24.97 1.84
CA MET A 516 17.03 24.96 2.76
C MET A 516 18.10 23.97 2.27
N GLU A 517 19.35 24.21 2.66
CA GLU A 517 20.49 23.32 2.42
C GLU A 517 21.28 23.10 3.72
N GLY A 518 21.92 21.95 3.86
CA GLY A 518 22.59 21.55 5.10
C GLY A 518 23.46 20.32 4.93
N ASP A 519 24.38 20.12 5.85
CA ASP A 519 25.36 19.02 5.87
C ASP A 519 24.99 17.90 6.87
N GLY A 520 23.84 18.01 7.54
CA GLY A 520 23.39 17.07 8.58
C GLY A 520 24.08 17.20 9.92
N VAL A 521 25.08 18.08 10.06
CA VAL A 521 25.84 18.27 11.30
C VAL A 521 25.54 19.63 11.92
N LEU A 522 25.36 20.66 11.09
CA LEU A 522 25.01 22.01 11.51
C LEU A 522 23.56 22.34 11.12
N PRO A 523 22.93 23.29 11.83
CA PRO A 523 21.60 23.76 11.45
C PRO A 523 21.55 24.18 9.97
N PRO A 524 20.52 23.76 9.22
CA PRO A 524 20.42 24.06 7.80
C PRO A 524 20.29 25.56 7.55
N THR A 525 20.84 26.01 6.43
CA THR A 525 20.84 27.40 5.98
C THR A 525 19.93 27.59 4.78
N PRO A 526 19.42 28.81 4.55
CA PRO A 526 18.59 29.10 3.39
C PRO A 526 19.33 28.84 2.09
N LYS A 527 18.67 28.15 1.16
CA LYS A 527 19.11 28.02 -0.23
C LYS A 527 18.70 29.28 -0.98
N ASP A 528 19.50 29.70 -1.95
CA ASP A 528 19.16 30.85 -2.80
C ASP A 528 17.82 30.59 -3.52
N ASP A 529 16.83 31.45 -3.26
CA ASP A 529 15.54 31.41 -3.94
C ASP A 529 15.71 31.58 -5.47
N PRO A 530 14.93 30.87 -6.30
CA PRO A 530 14.89 31.14 -7.72
C PRO A 530 14.35 32.56 -7.97
N LEU A 531 14.98 33.26 -8.91
CA LEU A 531 14.57 34.62 -9.27
C LEU A 531 13.17 34.63 -9.89
N ASP A 532 12.37 35.60 -9.47
CA ASP A 532 11.13 36.01 -10.12
C ASP A 532 11.17 37.50 -10.46
N LYS A 533 10.12 38.00 -11.13
CA LYS A 533 10.08 39.39 -11.54
C LYS A 533 10.20 40.37 -10.35
N SER A 534 9.71 40.01 -9.16
CA SER A 534 9.72 40.88 -7.99
C SER A 534 11.11 41.15 -7.42
N ASP A 535 12.12 40.35 -7.80
CA ASP A 535 13.52 40.55 -7.41
C ASP A 535 14.21 41.71 -8.17
N PHE A 536 13.53 42.33 -9.14
CA PHE A 536 14.06 43.45 -9.91
C PHE A 536 13.29 44.74 -9.64
N ASP A 537 14.01 45.86 -9.53
CA ASP A 537 13.42 47.20 -9.34
C ASP A 537 12.34 47.51 -10.40
N ARG A 538 12.51 47.01 -11.64
CA ARG A 538 11.53 47.11 -12.72
C ARG A 538 10.12 46.67 -12.33
N TYR A 539 9.94 45.70 -11.45
CA TYR A 539 8.62 45.26 -11.00
C TYR A 539 7.86 46.36 -10.28
N VAL A 540 8.56 47.13 -9.44
CA VAL A 540 7.99 48.23 -8.67
C VAL A 540 7.94 49.52 -9.49
N THR A 541 8.99 49.82 -10.26
CA THR A 541 9.10 51.11 -10.98
C THR A 541 8.35 51.11 -12.31
N GLY A 542 8.19 49.94 -12.93
CA GLY A 542 7.67 49.77 -14.29
C GLY A 542 8.61 50.24 -15.41
N ASN A 543 9.83 50.71 -15.09
CA ASN A 543 10.78 51.15 -16.12
C ASN A 543 11.61 49.99 -16.65
N VAL A 544 11.73 49.89 -17.97
CA VAL A 544 12.50 48.82 -18.63
C VAL A 544 13.98 48.84 -18.26
N GLU A 545 14.55 50.02 -17.96
CA GLU A 545 15.97 50.19 -17.60
C GLU A 545 16.30 49.68 -16.19
N ASP A 546 15.29 49.49 -15.33
CA ASP A 546 15.45 49.08 -13.93
C ASP A 546 15.45 47.55 -13.75
N GLY A 547 15.59 46.79 -14.84
CA GLY A 547 15.61 45.33 -14.82
C GLY A 547 16.51 44.77 -15.93
N PRO A 548 16.82 43.46 -15.89
CA PRO A 548 17.67 42.84 -16.88
C PRO A 548 16.99 42.80 -18.26
N SER A 549 17.78 42.62 -19.32
CA SER A 549 17.24 42.56 -20.69
C SER A 549 16.29 41.39 -20.91
N ASN A 550 16.43 40.32 -20.13
CA ASN A 550 15.57 39.14 -20.12
C ASN A 550 14.53 39.17 -18.99
N TYR A 551 14.18 40.34 -18.43
CA TYR A 551 13.20 40.45 -17.35
C TYR A 551 11.87 39.72 -17.63
N ASP A 552 11.39 39.76 -18.88
CA ASP A 552 10.13 39.15 -19.28
C ASP A 552 10.20 37.60 -19.34
N GLU A 553 11.38 37.02 -19.15
CA GLU A 553 11.63 35.56 -19.07
C GLU A 553 11.48 35.00 -17.63
N PHE A 554 11.45 35.86 -16.60
CA PHE A 554 11.25 35.41 -15.21
C PHE A 554 9.76 35.24 -14.90
N PRO A 555 9.38 34.30 -14.01
CA PRO A 555 7.99 34.15 -13.59
C PRO A 555 7.48 35.39 -12.82
N ASP A 556 6.17 35.61 -12.83
CA ASP A 556 5.55 36.57 -11.92
C ASP A 556 5.58 36.01 -10.48
N PRO A 557 5.77 36.84 -9.43
CA PRO A 557 5.74 36.36 -8.06
C PRO A 557 4.43 35.62 -7.70
N PRO A 558 4.46 34.69 -6.73
CA PRO A 558 3.30 33.88 -6.39
C PRO A 558 2.14 34.73 -5.85
N PHE A 559 0.91 34.36 -6.23
CA PHE A 559 -0.32 34.98 -5.76
C PHE A 559 -1.04 34.05 -4.79
N ILE A 560 -1.01 34.40 -3.50
CA ILE A 560 -1.47 33.53 -2.40
C ILE A 560 -2.47 34.30 -1.54
N ASP A 561 -3.62 33.67 -1.27
CA ASP A 561 -4.70 34.23 -0.45
C ASP A 561 -5.17 35.64 -0.92
N GLY A 562 -5.13 35.90 -2.22
CA GLY A 562 -5.58 37.16 -2.83
C GLY A 562 -4.54 38.27 -2.88
N GLU A 563 -3.29 37.98 -2.51
CA GLU A 563 -2.18 38.93 -2.47
C GLU A 563 -0.95 38.40 -3.22
N VAL A 564 -0.18 39.31 -3.81
CA VAL A 564 1.14 38.98 -4.37
C VAL A 564 2.14 38.87 -3.23
N ARG A 565 2.88 37.76 -3.17
CA ARG A 565 3.91 37.49 -2.18
C ARG A 565 5.29 37.75 -2.75
N ILE A 566 6.12 38.50 -2.01
CA ILE A 566 7.48 38.90 -2.42
C ILE A 566 8.45 38.72 -1.25
N GLY A 567 9.76 38.67 -1.52
CA GLY A 567 10.79 38.61 -0.48
C GLY A 567 10.66 37.37 0.41
N ALA A 568 10.57 37.51 1.74
CA ALA A 568 10.38 36.37 2.64
C ALA A 568 8.94 35.79 2.61
N GLU A 569 7.95 36.54 2.11
CA GLU A 569 6.55 36.09 2.12
C GLU A 569 6.22 35.03 1.04
N ARG A 570 7.12 34.84 0.08
CA ARG A 570 7.01 33.80 -0.97
C ARG A 570 7.42 32.41 -0.49
N ASP A 571 7.98 32.28 0.71
CA ASP A 571 8.25 30.98 1.35
C ASP A 571 6.99 30.10 1.37
N THR A 572 7.00 29.06 0.54
CA THR A 572 5.84 28.19 0.34
C THR A 572 5.67 27.15 1.44
N LYS A 573 6.67 26.96 2.31
CA LYS A 573 6.52 26.09 3.49
C LYS A 573 5.43 26.61 4.40
N ARG A 574 5.14 27.93 4.40
CA ARG A 574 4.07 28.57 5.19
C ARG A 574 2.65 28.25 4.71
N TYR A 575 2.49 27.75 3.48
CA TYR A 575 1.18 27.49 2.85
C TYR A 575 0.95 26.03 2.49
N SER A 576 1.97 25.19 2.70
CA SER A 576 1.94 23.74 2.50
C SER A 576 2.18 23.01 3.83
N ASN A 577 2.04 21.69 3.82
CA ASN A 577 2.35 20.88 4.99
C ASN A 577 3.16 19.66 4.58
N ASN A 578 4.41 19.67 5.01
CA ASN A 578 5.25 18.50 5.09
C ASN A 578 5.21 18.06 6.55
N VAL A 579 4.61 16.93 6.91
CA VAL A 579 4.35 16.52 8.30
C VAL A 579 4.93 15.13 8.53
N ARG A 580 5.55 14.91 9.69
CA ARG A 580 5.99 13.58 10.11
C ARG A 580 5.26 13.12 11.37
N PHE A 581 4.80 11.88 11.33
CA PHE A 581 4.30 11.16 12.49
C PHE A 581 5.28 10.05 12.83
N HIS A 582 5.63 9.94 14.10
CA HIS A 582 6.56 8.95 14.65
C HIS A 582 5.88 8.27 15.83
N ASP A 583 5.78 6.94 15.82
CA ASP A 583 5.09 6.14 16.85
C ASP A 583 3.67 6.63 17.18
N THR A 584 2.99 7.24 16.21
CA THR A 584 1.67 7.85 16.43
C THR A 584 0.56 6.82 16.28
N LEU A 585 -0.36 6.78 17.25
CA LEU A 585 -1.57 5.97 17.18
C LEU A 585 -2.71 6.80 16.57
N PHE A 586 -3.19 6.40 15.40
CA PHE A 586 -4.42 6.89 14.80
C PHE A 586 -5.57 5.97 15.19
N VAL A 587 -6.47 6.44 16.05
CA VAL A 587 -7.76 5.80 16.27
C VAL A 587 -8.79 6.50 15.38
N GLY A 588 -8.75 6.20 14.07
CA GLY A 588 -9.57 6.85 13.06
C GLY A 588 -8.88 6.99 11.70
N SER A 589 -9.01 8.16 11.07
CA SER A 589 -8.54 8.41 9.69
C SER A 589 -7.63 9.63 9.61
N LEU A 590 -6.58 9.53 8.80
CA LEU A 590 -5.73 10.66 8.39
C LEU A 590 -6.12 11.13 6.99
N ILE A 591 -6.47 12.40 6.85
CA ILE A 591 -6.90 13.00 5.59
C ILE A 591 -6.18 14.32 5.33
N ALA A 592 -6.25 14.81 4.09
CA ALA A 592 -5.70 16.10 3.73
C ALA A 592 -6.61 16.90 2.78
N ASP A 593 -6.35 18.21 2.76
CA ASP A 593 -6.71 19.06 1.62
C ASP A 593 -6.00 18.59 0.34
N VAL A 594 -6.49 19.03 -0.81
CA VAL A 594 -5.92 18.63 -2.10
C VAL A 594 -5.14 19.79 -2.71
N PRO A 595 -3.80 19.69 -2.79
CA PRO A 595 -3.03 20.65 -3.57
C PRO A 595 -3.37 20.48 -5.05
N GLY A 596 -3.39 21.59 -5.80
CA GLY A 596 -3.69 21.56 -7.23
C GLY A 596 -2.59 20.88 -8.05
N ASN A 597 -1.33 21.16 -7.73
CA ASN A 597 -0.16 20.49 -8.33
C ASN A 597 0.51 19.56 -7.31
N TYR A 598 1.00 18.42 -7.77
CA TYR A 598 1.82 17.53 -6.95
C TYR A 598 3.17 18.18 -6.62
N THR A 599 3.55 18.15 -5.35
CA THR A 599 4.79 18.75 -4.84
C THR A 599 5.31 17.93 -3.65
N ASN A 600 6.03 16.84 -3.94
CA ASN A 600 6.60 15.94 -2.93
C ASN A 600 7.45 16.64 -1.86
N THR A 601 8.10 17.76 -2.20
CA THR A 601 8.89 18.51 -1.22
C THR A 601 8.06 19.34 -0.25
N ARG A 602 6.84 19.73 -0.62
CA ARG A 602 6.01 20.69 0.13
C ARG A 602 4.78 20.06 0.79
N ASN A 603 4.14 19.12 0.11
CA ASN A 603 2.97 18.39 0.60
C ASN A 603 3.34 16.90 0.71
N LYS A 604 3.90 16.53 1.86
CA LYS A 604 4.37 15.17 2.15
C LYS A 604 3.96 14.75 3.56
N ILE A 605 3.62 13.48 3.71
CA ILE A 605 3.34 12.84 5.00
C ILE A 605 4.32 11.69 5.16
N GLN A 606 5.04 11.67 6.28
CA GLN A 606 5.95 10.57 6.60
C GLN A 606 5.45 9.85 7.85
N LEU A 607 5.22 8.54 7.76
CA LEU A 607 4.79 7.67 8.85
C LEU A 607 5.99 6.80 9.25
N THR A 608 6.58 7.07 10.40
CA THR A 608 7.83 6.42 10.84
C THR A 608 7.64 5.75 12.20
N GLY A 609 8.52 4.81 12.56
CA GLY A 609 8.36 4.02 13.78
C GLY A 609 7.06 3.20 13.76
N ALA A 610 6.55 2.84 14.92
CA ALA A 610 5.37 1.99 15.09
C ALA A 610 4.05 2.79 14.97
N CYS A 611 3.90 3.61 13.93
CA CYS A 611 2.63 4.30 13.65
C CYS A 611 1.52 3.30 13.33
N ARG A 612 0.35 3.41 13.97
CA ARG A 612 -0.74 2.42 13.82
C ARG A 612 -2.06 3.08 13.50
N PHE A 613 -2.89 2.43 12.68
CA PHE A 613 -4.28 2.82 12.47
C PHE A 613 -5.22 1.76 13.05
N THR A 614 -6.07 2.16 13.97
CA THR A 614 -7.14 1.34 14.53
C THR A 614 -8.46 2.08 14.40
N ASN A 615 -9.58 1.41 14.66
CA ASN A 615 -10.84 2.13 14.89
C ASN A 615 -11.45 2.00 16.28
N VAL A 616 -10.72 1.34 17.17
CA VAL A 616 -10.94 1.42 18.62
C VAL A 616 -9.56 1.49 19.27
N HIS A 617 -9.43 2.27 20.34
CA HIS A 617 -8.19 2.38 21.09
C HIS A 617 -7.82 1.01 21.68
N PRO A 618 -6.62 0.48 21.41
CA PRO A 618 -6.28 -0.90 21.72
C PRO A 618 -6.30 -1.22 23.22
N SER A 619 -5.83 -0.29 24.06
CA SER A 619 -5.78 -0.47 25.52
C SER A 619 -6.96 0.18 26.28
N GLU A 620 -7.76 1.02 25.61
CA GLU A 620 -8.83 1.81 26.24
C GLU A 620 -10.11 1.85 25.36
N PRO A 621 -10.69 0.69 25.02
CA PRO A 621 -11.78 0.59 24.06
C PRO A 621 -13.10 1.25 24.51
N ASP A 622 -13.27 1.44 25.82
CA ASP A 622 -14.48 2.03 26.42
C ASP A 622 -14.30 3.53 26.78
N ASN A 623 -13.19 4.15 26.38
CA ASN A 623 -12.89 5.55 26.68
C ASN A 623 -13.33 6.48 25.53
N ASP A 624 -14.44 7.21 25.72
CA ASP A 624 -14.99 8.14 24.72
C ASP A 624 -14.03 9.28 24.31
N GLU A 625 -13.03 9.61 25.12
CA GLU A 625 -12.02 10.64 24.79
C GLU A 625 -10.95 10.10 23.84
N LEU A 626 -10.72 8.79 23.83
CA LEU A 626 -9.70 8.11 23.03
C LEU A 626 -10.26 7.34 21.83
N ASN A 627 -11.58 7.42 21.61
CA ASN A 627 -12.27 6.74 20.52
C ASN A 627 -13.08 7.73 19.67
N PRO A 628 -13.22 7.47 18.35
CA PRO A 628 -14.07 8.26 17.47
C PRO A 628 -15.52 8.29 17.91
N ASP A 629 -16.20 9.35 17.52
CA ASP A 629 -17.64 9.45 17.69
C ASP A 629 -18.34 8.42 16.78
N SER A 630 -19.31 7.70 17.35
CA SER A 630 -20.01 6.62 16.62
C SER A 630 -20.71 7.05 15.32
N SER A 631 -21.00 8.34 15.16
CA SER A 631 -21.58 8.89 13.92
C SER A 631 -20.61 8.93 12.75
N ASP A 632 -19.32 8.94 13.03
CA ASP A 632 -18.28 9.20 12.03
C ASP A 632 -17.61 7.88 11.61
N MET A 633 -17.92 6.79 12.32
CA MET A 633 -17.35 5.46 12.12
C MET A 633 -17.63 4.87 10.74
N ASP A 634 -18.80 5.16 10.15
CA ASP A 634 -19.13 4.69 8.80
C ASP A 634 -18.21 5.34 7.75
N GLU A 635 -17.82 6.60 7.95
CA GLU A 635 -16.87 7.33 7.10
C GLU A 635 -15.42 6.90 7.35
N ILE A 636 -15.03 6.80 8.63
CA ILE A 636 -13.70 6.35 9.05
C ILE A 636 -13.40 4.93 8.55
N ALA A 637 -14.42 4.08 8.44
CA ALA A 637 -14.25 2.71 7.94
C ALA A 637 -13.90 2.64 6.45
N LYS A 638 -14.18 3.69 5.66
CA LYS A 638 -13.88 3.73 4.22
C LYS A 638 -12.38 3.83 3.94
N SER A 639 -11.64 4.52 4.79
CA SER A 639 -10.21 4.80 4.57
C SER A 639 -9.47 5.14 5.86
N SER A 640 -8.35 4.47 6.09
CA SER A 640 -7.38 4.89 7.10
C SER A 640 -6.56 6.12 6.68
N LEU A 641 -6.30 6.27 5.39
CA LEU A 641 -5.46 7.33 4.81
C LEU A 641 -6.08 7.85 3.50
N MET A 642 -6.54 9.11 3.49
CA MET A 642 -7.12 9.76 2.32
C MET A 642 -6.46 11.11 2.02
N VAL A 643 -5.32 11.07 1.32
CA VAL A 643 -4.46 12.22 1.06
C VAL A 643 -4.11 12.34 -0.43
N PRO A 644 -5.11 12.51 -1.32
CA PRO A 644 -4.86 12.55 -2.75
C PRO A 644 -3.93 13.70 -3.12
N ASN A 645 -3.06 13.46 -4.09
CA ASN A 645 -2.04 14.40 -4.56
C ASN A 645 -0.94 14.79 -3.53
N TYR A 646 -0.87 14.10 -2.38
CA TYR A 646 0.29 14.15 -1.47
C TYR A 646 1.32 13.08 -1.81
N SER A 647 2.58 13.33 -1.49
CA SER A 647 3.60 12.30 -1.34
C SER A 647 3.47 11.65 0.04
N VAL A 648 3.53 10.33 0.11
CA VAL A 648 3.47 9.59 1.37
C VAL A 648 4.65 8.64 1.46
N ASP A 649 5.39 8.72 2.55
CA ASP A 649 6.41 7.72 2.88
C ASP A 649 5.95 6.94 4.11
N ILE A 650 5.96 5.62 4.00
CA ILE A 650 5.81 4.70 5.12
C ILE A 650 7.18 4.10 5.39
N GLY A 651 7.63 4.29 6.61
CA GLY A 651 8.93 3.88 7.07
C GLY A 651 10.07 4.82 6.71
N THR A 652 11.29 4.28 6.75
CA THR A 652 12.51 5.03 6.43
C THR A 652 13.44 4.21 5.51
N PHE A 653 14.45 4.88 4.96
CA PHE A 653 15.47 4.28 4.08
C PHE A 653 16.43 3.31 4.81
N ASN A 654 16.30 3.16 6.12
CA ASN A 654 16.85 2.05 6.90
C ASN A 654 15.89 1.81 8.09
N SER A 655 14.72 1.25 7.78
CA SER A 655 13.63 1.11 8.76
C SER A 655 14.04 0.19 9.91
N PRO A 656 13.86 0.61 11.17
CA PRO A 656 14.21 -0.24 12.30
C PRO A 656 13.21 -1.42 12.42
N PRO A 657 13.62 -2.57 12.98
CA PRO A 657 12.79 -3.78 13.01
C PRO A 657 11.44 -3.63 13.73
N GLU A 658 11.33 -2.69 14.67
CA GLU A 658 10.12 -2.38 15.43
C GLU A 658 9.11 -1.51 14.69
N GLN A 659 9.50 -0.91 13.55
CA GLN A 659 8.59 -0.14 12.72
C GLN A 659 7.52 -1.09 12.15
N ASP A 660 6.24 -0.79 12.35
CA ASP A 660 5.12 -1.53 11.76
C ASP A 660 3.95 -0.57 11.51
N VAL A 661 3.58 -0.38 10.25
CA VAL A 661 2.47 0.48 9.85
C VAL A 661 1.33 -0.34 9.25
N ARG A 662 0.15 -0.20 9.84
CA ARG A 662 -1.05 -0.91 9.39
C ARG A 662 -2.07 0.03 8.81
N LEU A 663 -2.45 -0.24 7.57
CA LEU A 663 -3.47 0.51 6.84
C LEU A 663 -4.61 -0.41 6.44
N ARG A 664 -5.77 0.20 6.22
CA ARG A 664 -6.99 -0.49 5.83
C ARG A 664 -7.92 0.36 4.96
N GLY A 665 -8.79 -0.32 4.23
CA GLY A 665 -9.78 0.29 3.35
C GLY A 665 -9.15 0.83 2.07
N ALA A 666 -9.77 1.86 1.48
CA ALA A 666 -9.19 2.54 0.33
C ALA A 666 -8.09 3.51 0.79
N VAL A 667 -6.83 3.11 0.66
CA VAL A 667 -5.65 3.93 0.97
C VAL A 667 -5.38 4.81 -0.24
N VAL A 668 -5.52 6.13 -0.08
CA VAL A 668 -5.43 7.11 -1.18
C VAL A 668 -4.27 8.05 -0.95
N ALA A 669 -3.38 8.15 -1.93
CA ALA A 669 -2.26 9.09 -1.95
C ALA A 669 -2.05 9.65 -3.36
N GLY A 670 -1.24 10.70 -3.52
CA GLY A 670 -0.73 11.08 -4.83
C GLY A 670 0.26 10.03 -5.34
N VAL A 671 1.33 9.87 -4.57
CA VAL A 671 2.35 8.82 -4.69
C VAL A 671 2.61 8.28 -3.30
N LEU A 672 2.88 6.97 -3.19
CA LEU A 672 3.11 6.31 -1.90
C LEU A 672 4.27 5.34 -1.99
N ASP A 673 5.21 5.52 -1.09
CA ASP A 673 6.36 4.66 -0.86
C ASP A 673 6.21 3.93 0.48
N VAL A 674 6.61 2.66 0.53
CA VAL A 674 6.57 1.80 1.70
C VAL A 674 7.87 1.05 1.84
N ARG A 675 8.53 1.23 2.99
CA ARG A 675 9.78 0.56 3.37
C ARG A 675 9.65 0.04 4.81
N GLY A 676 10.40 -1.01 5.15
CA GLY A 676 10.33 -1.67 6.46
C GLY A 676 9.05 -2.50 6.60
N ASN A 677 8.47 -2.58 7.81
CA ASN A 677 7.29 -3.42 8.02
C ASN A 677 5.99 -2.63 7.83
N ALA A 678 5.11 -3.17 6.99
CA ALA A 678 3.78 -2.63 6.78
C ALA A 678 2.77 -3.70 6.36
N SER A 679 1.53 -3.55 6.79
CA SER A 679 0.41 -4.37 6.33
C SER A 679 -0.74 -3.50 5.83
N ILE A 680 -1.23 -3.78 4.63
CA ILE A 680 -2.36 -3.07 4.02
C ILE A 680 -3.49 -4.07 3.76
N ASP A 681 -4.61 -3.92 4.46
CA ASP A 681 -5.85 -4.70 4.23
C ASP A 681 -6.89 -3.83 3.50
N GLY A 682 -6.88 -3.86 2.18
CA GLY A 682 -7.64 -2.92 1.36
C GLY A 682 -7.09 -2.75 -0.05
N ALA A 683 -7.11 -1.52 -0.57
CA ALA A 683 -6.50 -1.22 -1.86
C ALA A 683 -5.75 0.11 -1.83
N LEU A 684 -4.65 0.19 -2.58
CA LEU A 684 -3.89 1.40 -2.86
C LEU A 684 -4.43 2.09 -4.11
N LEU A 685 -4.86 3.34 -3.97
CA LEU A 685 -5.42 4.16 -5.05
C LEU A 685 -4.55 5.42 -5.21
N LEU A 686 -3.65 5.44 -6.19
CA LEU A 686 -2.61 6.46 -6.33
C LEU A 686 -2.95 7.44 -7.45
N THR A 687 -3.17 8.70 -7.07
CA THR A 687 -3.88 9.67 -7.90
C THR A 687 -2.99 10.51 -8.79
N PHE A 688 -1.68 10.61 -8.52
CA PHE A 688 -0.79 11.48 -9.28
C PHE A 688 -0.38 10.81 -10.59
N ASN A 689 -0.68 11.48 -11.71
CA ASN A 689 -0.32 11.07 -13.05
C ASN A 689 0.87 11.93 -13.55
N PRO A 690 2.11 11.42 -13.50
CA PRO A 690 3.26 12.15 -14.00
C PRO A 690 3.25 12.15 -15.54
N GLU A 691 3.12 13.34 -16.14
CA GLU A 691 3.21 13.53 -17.59
C GLU A 691 4.34 14.51 -17.94
N LEU A 692 5.15 14.16 -18.94
CA LEU A 692 6.27 14.99 -19.35
C LEU A 692 5.77 16.31 -19.96
N GLY A 693 6.17 17.44 -19.38
CA GLY A 693 5.72 18.77 -19.81
C GLY A 693 4.49 19.29 -19.08
N GLU A 694 3.94 18.52 -18.14
CA GLU A 694 2.96 18.99 -17.16
C GLU A 694 3.63 19.23 -15.80
N GLY A 695 3.04 20.04 -14.92
CA GLY A 695 3.63 20.31 -13.60
C GLY A 695 3.66 19.03 -12.74
N PRO A 696 4.79 18.66 -12.13
CA PRO A 696 6.04 19.44 -11.91
C PRO A 696 7.15 19.25 -12.95
N LEU A 697 6.93 18.50 -14.03
CA LEU A 697 7.88 18.14 -15.09
C LEU A 697 7.96 19.16 -16.23
N VAL A 698 7.89 20.44 -15.88
CA VAL A 698 7.90 21.55 -16.83
C VAL A 698 8.64 22.73 -16.23
N ASP A 699 9.39 23.47 -17.04
CA ASP A 699 10.06 24.69 -16.61
C ASP A 699 9.19 25.95 -16.78
N SER A 700 9.72 27.10 -16.37
CA SER A 700 9.03 28.40 -16.47
C SER A 700 8.66 28.82 -17.89
N PHE A 701 9.22 28.18 -18.92
CA PHE A 701 8.96 28.46 -20.34
C PHE A 701 8.01 27.45 -20.99
N GLY A 702 7.50 26.48 -20.22
CA GLY A 702 6.68 25.39 -20.76
C GLY A 702 7.52 24.32 -21.47
N VAL A 703 8.83 24.28 -21.25
CA VAL A 703 9.71 23.23 -21.79
C VAL A 703 9.68 22.05 -20.83
N PRO A 704 9.45 20.82 -21.33
CA PRO A 704 9.50 19.64 -20.47
C PRO A 704 10.87 19.44 -19.84
N VAL A 705 10.89 19.10 -18.55
CA VAL A 705 12.10 18.84 -17.75
C VAL A 705 11.85 17.73 -16.75
N GLY A 706 12.91 17.05 -16.31
CA GLY A 706 12.82 15.90 -15.42
C GLY A 706 12.34 14.64 -16.15
N ASN A 707 11.98 13.62 -15.37
CA ASN A 707 11.52 12.34 -15.88
C ASN A 707 10.22 11.90 -15.16
N PRO A 708 9.13 11.59 -15.88
CA PRO A 708 7.93 10.99 -15.30
C PRO A 708 8.18 9.75 -14.43
N ALA A 709 9.17 8.92 -14.77
CA ALA A 709 9.48 7.69 -14.06
C ALA A 709 10.07 7.93 -12.65
N ASP A 710 10.56 9.13 -12.36
CA ASP A 710 11.06 9.51 -11.04
C ASP A 710 9.92 9.62 -10.00
N PHE A 711 8.66 9.63 -10.46
CA PHE A 711 7.49 9.55 -9.60
C PHE A 711 6.95 8.11 -9.65
N ASN A 712 7.33 7.34 -8.65
CA ASN A 712 7.03 5.91 -8.57
C ASN A 712 6.33 5.57 -7.26
N ALA A 713 5.51 4.52 -7.29
CA ALA A 713 4.92 3.94 -6.10
C ALA A 713 5.76 2.74 -5.67
N THR A 714 6.55 2.91 -4.62
CA THR A 714 7.54 1.91 -4.23
C THR A 714 7.08 1.09 -3.04
N LEU A 715 7.06 -0.24 -3.17
CA LEU A 715 6.94 -1.18 -2.07
C LEU A 715 8.26 -1.94 -1.95
N GLY A 716 9.00 -1.73 -0.87
CA GLY A 716 10.32 -2.34 -0.65
C GLY A 716 11.47 -1.37 -0.93
N TYR A 717 12.68 -1.92 -1.06
CA TYR A 717 13.91 -1.15 -1.28
C TYR A 717 14.40 -1.31 -2.72
N PHE A 718 14.86 -0.21 -3.30
CA PHE A 718 15.40 -0.11 -4.66
C PHE A 718 16.59 0.83 -4.68
N GLY A 719 17.49 0.64 -5.63
CA GLY A 719 18.64 1.51 -5.82
C GLY A 719 18.35 2.70 -6.76
N PRO A 720 19.26 3.68 -6.83
CA PRO A 720 19.21 4.75 -7.83
C PRO A 720 19.17 4.23 -9.28
N ASP A 721 19.83 3.10 -9.55
CA ASP A 721 19.88 2.48 -10.89
C ASP A 721 18.52 1.90 -11.31
N ASP A 722 17.66 1.54 -10.35
CA ASP A 722 16.27 1.09 -10.59
C ASP A 722 15.28 2.25 -10.81
N GLY A 723 15.73 3.49 -10.52
CA GLY A 723 14.90 4.70 -10.54
C GLY A 723 14.47 5.21 -9.15
N ASP A 724 14.98 4.65 -8.05
CA ASP A 724 14.81 5.20 -6.69
C ASP A 724 16.03 6.03 -6.27
N ALA A 725 16.10 7.25 -6.81
CA ALA A 725 17.22 8.16 -6.57
C ALA A 725 17.35 8.64 -5.11
N GLU A 726 16.34 8.38 -4.27
CA GLU A 726 16.33 8.76 -2.86
C GLU A 726 16.86 7.66 -1.93
N ALA A 727 17.08 6.43 -2.42
CA ALA A 727 17.46 5.28 -1.61
C ALA A 727 18.91 4.81 -1.82
N LEU A 728 19.36 3.92 -0.93
CA LEU A 728 20.57 3.12 -1.13
C LEU A 728 20.14 1.77 -1.69
N ASP A 729 20.93 1.21 -2.61
CA ASP A 729 20.78 -0.18 -3.00
C ASP A 729 21.34 -1.09 -1.90
N PRO A 730 20.50 -1.93 -1.26
CA PRO A 730 20.97 -2.87 -0.24
C PRO A 730 21.99 -3.89 -0.74
N ASP A 731 22.00 -4.19 -2.04
CA ASP A 731 22.91 -5.18 -2.65
C ASP A 731 24.33 -4.60 -2.81
N ASP A 732 24.47 -3.27 -2.90
CA ASP A 732 25.76 -2.57 -2.99
C ASP A 732 26.35 -2.14 -1.63
N LEU A 733 25.64 -2.37 -0.52
CA LEU A 733 26.10 -1.88 0.79
C LEU A 733 27.42 -2.57 1.22
N PRO A 734 28.41 -1.79 1.69
CA PRO A 734 29.66 -2.34 2.18
C PRO A 734 29.48 -3.05 3.52
N GLU A 735 30.28 -4.09 3.74
CA GLU A 735 30.36 -4.78 5.01
C GLU A 735 31.46 -4.20 5.91
N VAL A 736 31.11 -3.95 7.18
CA VAL A 736 32.05 -3.59 8.24
C VAL A 736 31.87 -4.59 9.39
N ASP A 737 32.96 -5.27 9.75
CA ASP A 737 32.96 -6.32 10.79
C ASP A 737 31.95 -7.46 10.55
N GLY A 738 31.61 -7.73 9.28
CA GLY A 738 30.71 -8.81 8.86
C GLY A 738 29.23 -8.43 8.85
N GLU A 739 28.89 -7.14 8.96
CA GLU A 739 27.52 -6.64 8.83
C GLU A 739 27.48 -5.54 7.76
N LYS A 740 26.46 -5.58 6.89
CA LYS A 740 26.17 -4.49 5.93
C LYS A 740 25.83 -3.21 6.70
N ILE A 741 26.36 -2.07 6.27
CA ILE A 741 26.10 -0.78 6.91
C ILE A 741 25.48 0.20 5.92
N VAL A 742 24.57 1.06 6.41
CA VAL A 742 23.98 2.15 5.61
C VAL A 742 24.74 3.47 5.78
N GLY A 743 25.71 3.52 6.69
CA GLY A 743 26.48 4.73 6.96
C GLY A 743 27.08 4.77 8.35
N TRP A 744 27.43 5.98 8.78
CA TRP A 744 28.06 6.24 10.07
C TRP A 744 27.33 7.35 10.82
N ASP A 745 26.97 7.04 12.06
CA ASP A 745 26.43 7.97 13.05
C ASP A 745 27.60 8.70 13.72
N LEU A 746 27.63 10.03 13.58
CA LEU A 746 28.65 10.89 14.17
C LEU A 746 28.21 11.53 15.48
N ASN A 747 26.91 11.57 15.75
CA ASN A 747 26.30 12.42 16.77
C ASN A 747 25.62 11.61 17.91
N GLY A 748 25.40 10.32 17.70
CA GLY A 748 24.83 9.37 18.66
C GLY A 748 23.31 9.27 18.61
N ASP A 749 22.64 9.74 17.56
CA ASP A 749 21.19 9.66 17.37
C ASP A 749 20.72 8.35 16.70
N GLY A 750 21.65 7.49 16.30
CA GLY A 750 21.37 6.22 15.64
C GLY A 750 21.11 6.33 14.14
N LEU A 751 21.23 7.52 13.54
CA LEU A 751 21.05 7.76 12.12
C LEU A 751 22.40 7.96 11.42
N ALA A 752 22.43 7.64 10.12
CA ALA A 752 23.63 7.86 9.32
C ALA A 752 23.78 9.35 8.95
N ASP A 753 24.85 9.97 9.45
CA ASP A 753 25.29 11.32 9.06
C ASP A 753 26.23 11.29 7.85
N LEU A 754 27.05 10.22 7.75
CA LEU A 754 27.89 9.95 6.58
C LEU A 754 27.35 8.74 5.83
N GLY A 755 27.42 8.79 4.50
CA GLY A 755 27.09 7.64 3.65
C GLY A 755 28.02 6.45 3.87
N PRO A 756 27.62 5.26 3.38
CA PRO A 756 28.32 4.00 3.64
C PRO A 756 29.77 3.99 3.12
N ASP A 757 30.03 4.64 1.97
CA ASP A 757 31.35 4.76 1.36
C ASP A 757 32.23 5.89 1.92
N SER A 758 31.76 6.58 2.96
CA SER A 758 32.42 7.75 3.55
C SER A 758 32.89 7.45 4.98
N PRO A 759 34.00 6.70 5.16
CA PRO A 759 34.47 6.32 6.49
C PRO A 759 34.83 7.55 7.35
N PRO A 760 34.49 7.56 8.66
CA PRO A 760 34.77 8.68 9.54
C PRO A 760 36.26 8.96 9.67
N THR A 761 36.62 10.23 9.85
CA THR A 761 37.98 10.65 10.17
C THR A 761 38.40 10.14 11.56
N ALA A 762 39.72 10.11 11.82
CA ALA A 762 40.24 9.69 13.13
C ALA A 762 39.71 10.52 14.31
N ASP A 763 39.42 11.81 14.08
CA ASP A 763 38.85 12.69 15.11
C ASP A 763 37.36 12.39 15.36
N GLN A 764 36.60 12.04 14.30
CA GLN A 764 35.20 11.61 14.43
C GLN A 764 35.08 10.25 15.16
N ILE A 765 35.96 9.29 14.84
CA ILE A 765 36.04 8.02 15.58
C ILE A 765 36.36 8.29 17.06
N ALA A 766 37.31 9.18 17.34
CA ALA A 766 37.64 9.56 18.71
C ALA A 766 36.50 10.32 19.43
N ALA A 767 35.59 10.95 18.69
CA ALA A 767 34.39 11.61 19.19
C ALA A 767 33.22 10.65 19.43
N GLY A 768 33.31 9.39 18.97
CA GLY A 768 32.31 8.35 19.21
C GLY A 768 31.57 7.86 17.97
N ALA A 769 32.05 8.15 16.76
CA ALA A 769 31.39 7.70 15.55
C ALA A 769 31.21 6.18 15.50
N THR A 770 30.00 5.73 15.15
CA THR A 770 29.62 4.31 15.08
C THR A 770 29.01 3.98 13.72
N ALA A 771 29.24 2.77 13.23
CA ALA A 771 28.58 2.29 12.02
C ALA A 771 27.09 2.04 12.29
N VAL A 772 26.24 2.38 11.34
CA VAL A 772 24.79 2.12 11.39
C VAL A 772 24.50 0.89 10.54
N PRO A 773 24.07 -0.23 11.14
CA PRO A 773 23.81 -1.46 10.41
C PRO A 773 22.59 -1.30 9.50
N PHE A 774 22.58 -2.03 8.39
CA PHE A 774 21.37 -2.24 7.62
C PHE A 774 20.41 -3.13 8.42
N HIS A 775 19.18 -2.67 8.62
CA HIS A 775 18.19 -3.37 9.43
C HIS A 775 17.43 -4.46 8.69
N GLY A 776 17.69 -4.64 7.39
CA GLY A 776 17.01 -5.59 6.52
C GLY A 776 15.89 -4.95 5.70
N TYR A 777 15.28 -5.75 4.83
CA TYR A 777 14.22 -5.28 3.93
C TYR A 777 12.86 -5.09 4.64
N GLY A 778 12.70 -5.61 5.86
CA GLY A 778 11.42 -5.65 6.55
C GLY A 778 10.41 -6.57 5.84
N ARG A 779 9.11 -6.35 6.09
CA ARG A 779 8.01 -7.15 5.53
C ARG A 779 6.83 -6.28 5.07
N ILE A 780 6.45 -6.39 3.81
CA ILE A 780 5.29 -5.67 3.27
C ILE A 780 4.26 -6.68 2.78
N SER A 781 3.06 -6.63 3.37
CA SER A 781 1.92 -7.43 2.92
C SER A 781 0.79 -6.52 2.47
N LEU A 782 0.35 -6.68 1.23
CA LEU A 782 -0.86 -6.04 0.71
C LEU A 782 -1.89 -7.11 0.40
N ARG A 783 -3.00 -7.11 1.14
CA ARG A 783 -4.14 -7.99 0.91
C ARG A 783 -5.31 -7.19 0.40
N PHE A 784 -5.76 -7.53 -0.81
CA PHE A 784 -6.96 -6.97 -1.37
C PHE A 784 -8.19 -7.41 -0.59
N ASN A 785 -8.96 -6.43 -0.08
CA ASN A 785 -10.23 -6.68 0.56
C ASN A 785 -11.40 -6.37 -0.40
N PRO A 786 -11.98 -7.37 -1.07
CA PRO A 786 -13.10 -7.16 -2.00
C PRO A 786 -14.41 -6.75 -1.30
N ASP A 787 -14.47 -6.83 0.03
CA ASP A 787 -15.63 -6.45 0.83
C ASP A 787 -15.42 -5.10 1.55
N MET A 788 -14.31 -4.39 1.28
CA MET A 788 -14.07 -3.07 1.86
C MET A 788 -15.14 -2.06 1.44
N VAL A 789 -15.41 -1.10 2.32
CA VAL A 789 -16.32 0.01 1.99
C VAL A 789 -15.54 1.02 1.15
N MET A 790 -15.96 1.20 -0.10
CA MET A 790 -15.33 2.18 -0.98
C MET A 790 -15.74 3.61 -0.62
N PRO A 791 -14.84 4.59 -0.82
CA PRO A 791 -15.21 5.99 -0.90
C PRO A 791 -16.34 6.25 -1.91
N ASP A 792 -17.29 7.09 -1.51
CA ASP A 792 -18.28 7.70 -2.38
C ASP A 792 -17.65 8.66 -3.40
N GLY A 793 -18.32 8.81 -4.55
CA GLY A 793 -17.86 9.62 -5.69
C GLY A 793 -17.16 8.80 -6.78
N LEU A 794 -16.73 7.57 -6.47
CA LEU A 794 -16.03 6.72 -7.42
C LEU A 794 -16.98 6.14 -8.49
N MET A 795 -16.63 6.42 -9.75
CA MET A 795 -17.33 5.92 -10.94
C MET A 795 -16.85 4.52 -11.30
N LEU A 796 -17.20 3.55 -10.45
CA LEU A 796 -16.86 2.14 -10.62
C LEU A 796 -18.04 1.33 -11.18
N PRO A 797 -17.76 0.27 -11.97
CA PRO A 797 -18.80 -0.66 -12.38
C PRO A 797 -19.44 -1.32 -11.15
N LEU A 798 -20.76 -1.54 -11.23
CA LEU A 798 -21.48 -2.27 -10.21
C LEU A 798 -21.22 -3.76 -10.39
N SER A 799 -20.73 -4.43 -9.34
CA SER A 799 -20.52 -5.88 -9.34
C SER A 799 -21.44 -6.58 -8.35
N SER A 800 -21.64 -7.89 -8.55
CA SER A 800 -22.42 -8.73 -7.65
C SER A 800 -21.59 -9.92 -7.20
N LYS A 801 -21.38 -10.07 -5.90
CA LYS A 801 -20.62 -11.17 -5.29
C LYS A 801 -21.58 -12.15 -4.62
N LYS A 802 -21.47 -13.43 -4.93
CA LYS A 802 -22.23 -14.48 -4.22
C LYS A 802 -21.70 -14.65 -2.79
N LEU A 803 -22.57 -14.72 -1.80
CA LEU A 803 -22.17 -14.99 -0.41
C LEU A 803 -22.09 -16.49 -0.12
N VAL A 804 -20.91 -16.99 0.25
CA VAL A 804 -20.66 -18.41 0.53
C VAL A 804 -21.54 -18.88 1.70
N GLY A 805 -22.01 -20.14 1.65
CA GLY A 805 -22.83 -20.73 2.72
C GLY A 805 -24.29 -20.25 2.80
N THR A 806 -24.69 -19.27 1.98
CA THR A 806 -26.07 -18.75 1.98
C THR A 806 -27.04 -19.51 1.07
N TYR A 807 -26.52 -20.46 0.27
CA TYR A 807 -27.34 -21.30 -0.60
C TYR A 807 -28.32 -22.14 0.22
N ARG A 808 -29.61 -22.07 -0.13
CA ARG A 808 -30.67 -22.86 0.52
C ARG A 808 -31.57 -23.49 -0.53
N GLU A 809 -31.86 -24.78 -0.35
CA GLU A 809 -32.97 -25.43 -1.05
C GLU A 809 -34.22 -25.45 -0.16
N GLY A 810 -35.31 -24.89 -0.67
CA GLY A 810 -36.60 -24.92 0.01
C GLY A 810 -37.18 -26.33 0.08
N VAL A 811 -37.84 -26.64 1.20
CA VAL A 811 -38.53 -27.92 1.38
C VAL A 811 -39.75 -28.00 0.44
N ARG A 812 -39.91 -29.13 -0.26
CA ARG A 812 -41.03 -29.41 -1.17
C ARG A 812 -42.37 -29.13 -0.48
N LYS A 813 -43.12 -28.13 -0.96
CA LYS A 813 -44.49 -27.84 -0.52
C LYS A 813 -45.53 -28.54 -1.39
#